data_AF-A0A182XDL1-F1
#
_entry.id   AF-A0A182XDL1-F1
#
_cell.length_a   1.000
_cell.length_b   1.000
_cell.length_c   1.000
_cell.angle_alpha   90.00
_cell.angle_beta   90.00
_cell.angle_gamma   90.00
#
_symmetry.space_group_name_H-M   'P 1'
#
loop_
_entity.id
_entity.type
_entity.pdbx_description
1 polymer ?
#
loop_
_entity_poly.entity_id
_entity_poly.type
_entity_poly.pdbx_seq_one_letter_code
_entity_poly.pdbx_strand_id
1 'polypeptide(L)'
;MSLKPFDIEVDAPGDELMEIARRELRETPETRAQAVEELRALLREAKDMHFSEEEAFLLIFLRPCHFYAESALKMMRRIAEFKKTNHPLLHALKPEEEKLAFVEHNVVNVLTNRDQKGRRVLLVNCGAAWDPKAVSSEQLFRVFFLIHLVAQLEPATQINGVVVVLDFDGLSLKQVKALSPSFSKRLITFIQDAMPLRLKEVHILKQPYIFNMVWALFKPFIREKLKSRIFFHGMDMRKLHKHIDPSDLPANYGGDRPPINYGGREWYPCVYNYIDHINQWNTFGFLPNIFFHGNDLSKFHQYISVDRLPADYGGNLPAIDYTGKDWYPCVASHIDHINKYQRMKTTAQPPFDIVTEPPSQELLEVSRHELRETPEVREQAILKLRELLHNATDLHYADDDDFLLVFLRPCHFYPDSALKMMRRIADFKKNNYPLMHNLAPEDEKLSFIDHKIVNVLTNRDRKGRRILIVSCGAVWDPKAVTAEKLFRMFYLVHLVAQLEPATQINGVVIVMDFEGLSLKQVRGLSPSFSKLLLTFLQEAVPLRMKEFHILKQPYIFNMVWTLFKPFIGDKLKKRLYFHGSDMKKLHKHIDPADLPKNYGGTRPALDYSSRDWYPCIEKYTEHIQRWNGYAKKALRRCDSCLGTMGKFELETAPPSEELLAIAKQELRETPEVRAAAVEELRKLVEAATDLCYPTDEEFLIIFLRPTKFYAESALKLMRNIAEFNKTYKETLFNLMPADVQNVFIEHNIINILTNRDQHGRRMMVVNMGETWDPKAVSEEHIFRVLYTIHKLAVLEPATQISGVVVIYDFKGMGMKHVRSMSPGGAKRLLTFIQEASPLRVKGIHFINQPMLFSMVWSLFKPFVQEKLNKRMFFHGDKLSKLHEHVHKECLPSNYGGTLPALDYGGKQWYPVAEQHLDFIKKWNSCGSK
;
A
#
# COMPACT_ATOMS: atom_id res chain seq x y z
N MET A 1 30.49 49.70 7.93
CA MET A 1 29.48 49.72 9.02
C MET A 1 29.03 48.30 9.27
N SER A 2 29.18 47.81 10.51
CA SER A 2 28.66 46.50 10.93
C SER A 2 27.14 46.47 10.72
N LEU A 3 26.64 45.53 9.92
CA LEU A 3 25.21 45.30 9.75
C LEU A 3 24.64 44.89 11.11
N LYS A 4 23.69 45.66 11.65
CA LYS A 4 22.95 45.27 12.85
C LYS A 4 22.32 43.88 12.60
N PRO A 5 22.46 42.90 13.51
CA PRO A 5 21.83 41.61 13.35
C PRO A 5 20.33 41.77 13.13
N PHE A 6 19.76 41.06 12.16
CA PHE A 6 18.32 41.06 11.94
C PHE A 6 17.61 40.45 13.15
N ASP A 7 16.54 41.08 13.60
CA ASP A 7 15.62 40.54 14.61
C ASP A 7 14.17 40.97 14.26
N ILE A 8 13.18 40.30 14.84
CA ILE A 8 11.76 40.61 14.65
C ILE A 8 11.29 41.78 15.53
N GLU A 9 10.28 42.51 15.07
CA GLU A 9 9.72 43.69 15.75
C GLU A 9 8.63 43.29 16.76
N VAL A 10 8.98 42.93 17.99
CA VAL A 10 8.02 42.48 19.02
C VAL A 10 7.34 43.61 19.80
N ASP A 11 7.69 44.87 19.51
CA ASP A 11 7.12 46.04 20.18
C ASP A 11 5.60 46.16 19.94
N ALA A 12 4.93 46.81 20.89
CA ALA A 12 3.50 47.08 20.78
C ALA A 12 3.18 47.86 19.49
N PRO A 13 2.10 47.52 18.78
CA PRO A 13 1.72 48.20 17.56
C PRO A 13 1.36 49.67 17.84
N GLY A 14 1.93 50.60 17.05
CA GLY A 14 1.56 52.01 17.10
C GLY A 14 0.17 52.31 16.52
N ASP A 15 -0.27 53.56 16.66
CA ASP A 15 -1.64 53.97 16.34
C ASP A 15 -2.07 53.68 14.89
N GLU A 16 -1.18 53.91 13.90
CA GLU A 16 -1.47 53.63 12.50
C GLU A 16 -1.76 52.15 12.24
N LEU A 17 -0.97 51.28 12.85
CA LEU A 17 -1.11 49.83 12.72
C LEU A 17 -2.36 49.33 13.45
N MET A 18 -2.68 49.95 14.59
CA MET A 18 -3.92 49.69 15.32
C MET A 18 -5.15 50.14 14.55
N GLU A 19 -5.10 51.22 13.78
CA GLU A 19 -6.19 51.63 12.90
C GLU A 19 -6.43 50.60 11.76
N ILE A 20 -5.37 50.01 11.21
CA ILE A 20 -5.48 48.89 10.27
C ILE A 20 -6.12 47.67 10.95
N ALA A 21 -5.69 47.33 12.16
CA ALA A 21 -6.26 46.21 12.92
C ALA A 21 -7.74 46.43 13.24
N ARG A 22 -8.13 47.66 13.60
CA ARG A 22 -9.53 48.05 13.81
C ARG A 22 -10.36 47.84 12.54
N ARG A 23 -9.88 48.33 11.40
CA ARG A 23 -10.59 48.27 10.11
C ARG A 23 -10.67 46.85 9.54
N GLU A 24 -9.57 46.10 9.55
CA GLU A 24 -9.49 44.79 8.88
C GLU A 24 -9.83 43.61 9.79
N LEU A 25 -9.56 43.73 11.10
CA LEU A 25 -9.65 42.62 12.06
C LEU A 25 -10.72 42.83 13.12
N ARG A 26 -11.32 44.03 13.20
CA ARG A 26 -12.26 44.43 14.27
C ARG A 26 -11.58 44.53 15.64
N GLU A 27 -10.27 44.84 15.67
CA GLU A 27 -9.52 45.04 16.90
C GLU A 27 -9.83 46.44 17.48
N THR A 28 -10.78 46.50 18.41
CA THR A 28 -11.02 47.66 19.30
C THR A 28 -10.67 47.27 20.74
N PRO A 29 -10.40 48.20 21.67
CA PRO A 29 -10.16 47.88 23.06
C PRO A 29 -11.23 46.97 23.67
N GLU A 30 -12.50 47.24 23.37
CA GLU A 30 -13.65 46.48 23.87
C GLU A 30 -13.71 45.08 23.27
N THR A 31 -13.59 44.98 21.94
CA THR A 31 -13.67 43.67 21.25
C THR A 31 -12.48 42.79 21.60
N ARG A 32 -11.30 43.38 21.80
CA ARG A 32 -10.09 42.69 22.24
C ARG A 32 -10.27 42.12 23.64
N ALA A 33 -10.66 42.95 24.61
CA ALA A 33 -10.89 42.51 25.98
C ALA A 33 -11.93 41.38 26.04
N GLN A 34 -13.06 41.54 25.34
CA GLN A 34 -14.11 40.53 25.28
C GLN A 34 -13.63 39.21 24.67
N ALA A 35 -12.99 39.24 23.50
CA ALA A 35 -12.60 38.02 22.79
C ALA A 35 -11.46 37.26 23.50
N VAL A 36 -10.57 37.98 24.20
CA VAL A 36 -9.52 37.36 25.03
C VAL A 36 -10.14 36.61 26.20
N GLU A 37 -11.07 37.22 26.94
CA GLU A 37 -11.76 36.55 28.05
C GLU A 37 -12.62 35.37 27.57
N GLU A 38 -13.34 35.54 26.46
CA GLU A 38 -14.13 34.46 25.86
C GLU A 38 -13.24 33.28 25.44
N LEU A 39 -12.09 33.54 24.81
CA LEU A 39 -11.16 32.47 24.42
C LEU A 39 -10.51 31.78 25.63
N ARG A 40 -10.21 32.51 26.71
CA ARG A 40 -9.75 31.92 27.98
C ARG A 40 -10.80 30.97 28.56
N ALA A 41 -12.07 31.40 28.61
CA ALA A 41 -13.16 30.54 29.08
C ALA A 41 -13.29 29.27 28.23
N LEU A 42 -13.29 29.42 26.89
CA LEU A 42 -13.34 28.29 25.96
C LEU A 42 -12.16 27.32 26.10
N LEU A 43 -10.95 27.82 26.36
CA LEU A 43 -9.77 26.98 26.60
C LEU A 43 -9.88 26.19 27.92
N ARG A 44 -10.40 26.81 28.99
CA ARG A 44 -10.63 26.12 30.27
C ARG A 44 -11.67 25.01 30.16
N GLU A 45 -12.66 25.18 29.28
CA GLU A 45 -13.64 24.14 28.96
C GLU A 45 -13.07 23.01 28.08
N ALA A 46 -12.09 23.32 27.23
CA ALA A 46 -11.43 22.38 26.31
C ALA A 46 -10.40 21.48 27.02
N LYS A 47 -10.89 20.57 27.87
CA LYS A 47 -10.07 19.67 28.73
C LYS A 47 -9.16 18.68 27.98
N ASP A 48 -9.30 18.54 26.67
CA ASP A 48 -8.53 17.61 25.84
C ASP A 48 -7.26 18.23 25.25
N MET A 49 -7.05 19.53 25.40
CA MET A 49 -5.94 20.27 24.81
C MET A 49 -5.32 21.30 25.77
N HIS A 50 -4.05 21.62 25.56
CA HIS A 50 -3.30 22.57 26.36
C HIS A 50 -2.67 23.66 25.48
N PHE A 51 -2.95 24.92 25.81
CA PHE A 51 -2.42 26.14 25.20
C PHE A 51 -2.27 27.23 26.29
N SER A 52 -1.42 28.23 26.06
CA SER A 52 -1.27 29.36 27.00
C SER A 52 -2.52 30.26 27.00
N GLU A 53 -2.87 30.78 28.19
CA GLU A 53 -3.94 31.77 28.40
C GLU A 53 -3.41 33.22 28.42
N GLU A 54 -2.10 33.41 28.21
CA GLU A 54 -1.49 34.74 28.14
C GLU A 54 -2.02 35.53 26.95
N GLU A 55 -2.35 36.81 27.17
CA GLU A 55 -3.00 37.63 26.14
C GLU A 55 -2.17 37.72 24.85
N ALA A 56 -0.86 37.97 24.96
CA ALA A 56 0.03 38.06 23.81
C ALA A 56 0.02 36.78 22.95
N PHE A 57 -0.07 35.61 23.60
CA PHE A 57 -0.19 34.32 22.93
C PHE A 57 -1.57 34.14 22.26
N LEU A 58 -2.65 34.51 22.94
CA LEU A 58 -4.01 34.39 22.39
C LEU A 58 -4.23 35.29 21.16
N LEU A 59 -3.59 36.47 21.11
CA LEU A 59 -3.66 37.39 19.97
C LEU A 59 -3.16 36.77 18.65
N ILE A 60 -2.20 35.83 18.72
CA ILE A 60 -1.70 35.06 17.56
C ILE A 60 -2.86 34.35 16.84
N PHE A 61 -3.88 33.91 17.58
CA PHE A 61 -5.03 33.18 17.04
C PHE A 61 -6.24 34.10 16.82
N LEU A 62 -6.45 35.09 17.68
CA LEU A 62 -7.58 36.01 17.59
C LEU A 62 -7.48 36.93 16.36
N ARG A 63 -6.30 37.47 16.04
CA ARG A 63 -6.10 38.36 14.90
C ARG A 63 -6.44 37.73 13.54
N PRO A 64 -5.90 36.55 13.16
CA PRO A 64 -6.29 35.90 11.91
C PRO A 64 -7.75 35.42 11.90
N CYS A 65 -8.39 35.35 13.08
CA CYS A 65 -9.81 35.02 13.26
C CYS A 65 -10.71 36.24 13.45
N HIS A 66 -10.22 37.47 13.22
CA HIS A 66 -11.02 38.70 13.31
C HIS A 66 -11.73 38.86 14.67
N PHE A 67 -11.05 38.47 15.74
CA PHE A 67 -11.52 38.50 17.13
C PHE A 67 -12.77 37.66 17.41
N TYR A 68 -13.03 36.61 16.63
CA TYR A 68 -14.02 35.59 16.99
C TYR A 68 -13.36 34.45 17.80
N ALA A 69 -13.61 34.40 19.11
CA ALA A 69 -12.98 33.44 20.02
C ALA A 69 -13.23 31.97 19.62
N GLU A 70 -14.46 31.61 19.26
CA GLU A 70 -14.81 30.28 18.73
C GLU A 70 -14.02 29.89 17.48
N SER A 71 -13.77 30.85 16.58
CA SER A 71 -12.97 30.61 15.38
C SER A 71 -11.49 30.40 15.73
N ALA A 72 -10.98 31.13 16.73
CA ALA A 72 -9.64 30.98 17.26
C ALA A 72 -9.45 29.60 17.93
N LEU A 73 -10.39 29.15 18.77
CA LEU A 73 -10.37 27.81 19.36
C LEU A 73 -10.37 26.71 18.27
N LYS A 74 -11.22 26.86 17.24
CA LYS A 74 -11.23 25.92 16.09
C LYS A 74 -9.89 25.91 15.37
N MET A 75 -9.20 27.05 15.25
CA MET A 75 -7.85 27.12 14.68
C MET A 75 -6.82 26.40 15.57
N MET A 76 -6.84 26.66 16.88
CA MET A 76 -5.98 25.95 17.85
C MET A 76 -6.16 24.43 17.78
N ARG A 77 -7.41 23.95 17.67
CA ARG A 77 -7.70 22.52 17.47
C ARG A 77 -7.14 21.96 16.17
N ARG A 78 -7.27 22.69 15.05
CA ARG A 78 -6.65 22.28 13.77
C ARG A 78 -5.13 22.21 13.88
N ILE A 79 -4.52 23.14 14.61
CA ILE A 79 -3.07 23.13 14.87
C ILE A 79 -2.67 21.93 15.74
N ALA A 80 -3.42 21.64 16.81
CA ALA A 80 -3.20 20.46 17.65
C ALA A 80 -3.30 19.15 16.84
N GLU A 81 -4.31 19.03 15.97
CA GLU A 81 -4.46 17.87 15.08
C GLU A 81 -3.35 17.80 14.02
N PHE A 82 -2.92 18.94 13.49
CA PHE A 82 -1.81 19.00 12.54
C PHE A 82 -0.49 18.54 13.20
N LYS A 83 -0.21 19.01 14.43
CA LYS A 83 0.93 18.54 15.22
C LYS A 83 0.84 17.04 15.50
N LYS A 84 -0.32 16.54 15.92
CA LYS A 84 -0.55 15.10 16.17
C LYS A 84 -0.32 14.23 14.93
N THR A 85 -0.89 14.63 13.79
CA THR A 85 -0.76 13.88 12.52
C THR A 85 0.62 13.96 11.89
N ASN A 86 1.42 14.97 12.24
CA ASN A 86 2.80 15.14 11.77
C ASN A 86 3.81 15.02 12.93
N HIS A 87 3.45 14.30 14.00
CA HIS A 87 4.26 14.14 15.21
C HIS A 87 5.72 13.75 14.94
N PRO A 88 6.04 12.80 14.03
CA PRO A 88 7.44 12.44 13.76
C PRO A 88 8.32 13.59 13.25
N LEU A 89 7.73 14.68 12.74
CA LEU A 89 8.47 15.84 12.23
C LEU A 89 8.45 17.05 13.15
N LEU A 90 7.47 17.13 14.05
CA LEU A 90 7.20 18.34 14.84
C LEU A 90 7.30 18.11 16.34
N HIS A 91 7.51 16.88 16.79
CA HIS A 91 7.72 16.58 18.20
C HIS A 91 9.08 17.08 18.66
N ALA A 92 9.10 17.87 19.74
CA ALA A 92 10.31 18.42 20.36
C ALA A 92 11.25 19.11 19.36
N LEU A 93 10.69 19.93 18.45
CA LEU A 93 11.44 20.59 17.40
C LEU A 93 12.46 21.57 17.98
N LYS A 94 13.73 21.46 17.56
CA LYS A 94 14.85 22.29 18.02
C LYS A 94 15.50 23.04 16.85
N PRO A 95 15.62 24.37 16.88
CA PRO A 95 16.37 25.15 15.90
C PRO A 95 17.79 24.63 15.63
N GLU A 96 18.47 24.14 16.67
CA GLU A 96 19.84 23.63 16.56
C GLU A 96 19.96 22.46 15.59
N GLU A 97 18.95 21.59 15.53
CA GLU A 97 18.93 20.42 14.64
C GLU A 97 18.80 20.83 13.17
N GLU A 98 18.24 22.02 12.90
CA GLU A 98 18.10 22.58 11.56
C GLU A 98 19.14 23.65 11.23
N LYS A 99 20.07 23.95 12.14
CA LYS A 99 21.07 25.02 11.99
C LYS A 99 21.80 24.97 10.65
N LEU A 100 22.29 23.80 10.24
CA LEU A 100 23.01 23.63 8.97
C LEU A 100 22.13 24.02 7.76
N ALA A 101 20.85 23.67 7.80
CA ALA A 101 19.89 24.03 6.75
C ALA A 101 19.69 25.55 6.63
N PHE A 102 19.82 26.31 7.74
CA PHE A 102 19.80 27.77 7.70
C PHE A 102 21.16 28.36 7.27
N VAL A 103 22.27 27.92 7.87
CA VAL A 103 23.55 28.66 7.81
C VAL A 103 24.48 28.25 6.66
N GLU A 104 24.27 27.07 6.07
CA GLU A 104 25.11 26.54 4.98
C GLU A 104 24.38 26.49 3.64
N HIS A 105 23.05 26.58 3.67
CA HIS A 105 22.21 26.43 2.48
C HIS A 105 21.25 27.62 2.36
N ASN A 106 21.46 28.47 1.35
CA ASN A 106 20.67 29.69 1.13
C ASN A 106 19.30 29.40 0.48
N VAL A 107 18.55 28.45 1.05
CA VAL A 107 17.25 27.99 0.51
C VAL A 107 16.13 28.94 0.88
N VAL A 108 16.21 29.56 2.06
CA VAL A 108 15.18 30.44 2.59
C VAL A 108 15.82 31.72 3.12
N ASN A 109 15.18 32.85 2.86
CA ASN A 109 15.60 34.14 3.40
C ASN A 109 14.38 35.01 3.76
N VAL A 110 14.55 35.92 4.72
CA VAL A 110 13.52 36.88 5.11
C VAL A 110 14.00 38.27 4.74
N LEU A 111 13.15 39.07 4.08
CA LEU A 111 13.51 40.47 3.81
C LEU A 111 13.58 41.24 5.14
N THR A 112 14.67 41.98 5.33
CA THR A 112 14.87 42.79 6.54
C THR A 112 13.87 43.93 6.61
N ASN A 113 13.48 44.49 5.46
CA ASN A 113 12.38 45.42 5.32
C ASN A 113 11.03 44.70 5.14
N ARG A 114 9.96 45.49 5.28
CA ARG A 114 8.60 45.12 4.89
C ARG A 114 8.30 45.65 3.49
N ASP A 115 7.22 45.15 2.90
CA ASP A 115 6.69 45.75 1.68
C ASP A 115 5.84 47.01 1.95
N GLN A 116 5.34 47.61 0.88
CA GLN A 116 4.58 48.86 0.90
C GLN A 116 3.26 48.79 1.67
N LYS A 117 2.83 47.57 2.06
CA LYS A 117 1.65 47.30 2.90
C LYS A 117 2.03 46.85 4.31
N GLY A 118 3.29 46.99 4.70
CA GLY A 118 3.82 46.59 6.00
C GLY A 118 3.87 45.07 6.21
N ARG A 119 3.83 44.26 5.14
CA ARG A 119 3.84 42.79 5.23
C ARG A 119 5.25 42.26 5.29
N ARG A 120 5.48 41.19 6.06
CA ARG A 120 6.76 40.49 6.10
C ARG A 120 6.91 39.59 4.87
N VAL A 121 8.04 39.69 4.18
CA VAL A 121 8.28 38.97 2.92
C VAL A 121 9.25 37.81 3.15
N LEU A 122 8.78 36.59 2.90
CA LEU A 122 9.57 35.37 2.91
C LEU A 122 10.00 35.04 1.47
N LEU A 123 11.30 34.87 1.25
CA LEU A 123 11.88 34.43 0.00
C LEU A 123 12.28 32.96 0.10
N VAL A 124 11.91 32.16 -0.89
CA VAL A 124 12.25 30.73 -0.96
C VAL A 124 12.84 30.43 -2.32
N ASN A 125 14.08 29.99 -2.35
CA ASN A 125 14.77 29.55 -3.56
C ASN A 125 14.46 28.07 -3.79
N CYS A 126 13.55 27.77 -4.72
CA CYS A 126 13.05 26.43 -5.01
C CYS A 126 13.81 25.71 -6.16
N GLY A 127 14.74 26.39 -6.82
CA GLY A 127 15.51 25.85 -7.95
C GLY A 127 16.96 25.52 -7.62
N ALA A 128 17.93 26.10 -8.35
CA ALA A 128 19.34 25.73 -8.28
C ALA A 128 19.98 25.88 -6.89
N ALA A 129 19.57 26.89 -6.12
CA ALA A 129 20.09 27.13 -4.78
C ALA A 129 19.61 26.10 -3.74
N TRP A 130 18.59 25.29 -4.06
CA TRP A 130 18.16 24.21 -3.20
C TRP A 130 18.73 22.88 -3.68
N ASP A 131 19.59 22.28 -2.86
CA ASP A 131 20.00 20.88 -3.00
C ASP A 131 19.18 19.98 -2.07
N PRO A 132 18.24 19.18 -2.59
CA PRO A 132 17.46 18.24 -1.78
C PRO A 132 18.23 17.12 -1.08
N LYS A 133 19.49 16.87 -1.47
CA LYS A 133 20.36 15.91 -0.77
C LYS A 133 20.98 16.55 0.48
N ALA A 134 21.24 17.86 0.44
CA ALA A 134 21.81 18.59 1.56
C ALA A 134 20.72 19.08 2.53
N VAL A 135 19.63 19.63 1.98
CA VAL A 135 18.43 20.00 2.74
C VAL A 135 17.24 19.22 2.21
N SER A 136 16.87 18.15 2.90
CA SER A 136 15.71 17.34 2.53
C SER A 136 14.41 18.14 2.55
N SER A 137 13.36 17.67 1.86
CA SER A 137 12.04 18.30 1.93
C SER A 137 11.44 18.30 3.34
N GLU A 138 11.84 17.36 4.20
CA GLU A 138 11.37 17.30 5.59
C GLU A 138 12.06 18.34 6.47
N GLN A 139 13.38 18.50 6.32
CA GLN A 139 14.14 19.60 6.93
C GLN A 139 13.60 20.95 6.45
N LEU A 140 13.38 21.11 5.14
CA LEU A 140 12.80 22.32 4.58
C LEU A 140 11.42 22.64 5.19
N PHE A 141 10.58 21.63 5.43
CA PHE A 141 9.31 21.82 6.13
C PHE A 141 9.48 22.29 7.58
N ARG A 142 10.45 21.72 8.32
CA ARG A 142 10.76 22.13 9.70
C ARG A 142 11.33 23.54 9.76
N VAL A 143 12.22 23.90 8.83
CA VAL A 143 12.71 25.28 8.63
C VAL A 143 11.54 26.23 8.42
N PHE A 144 10.60 25.92 7.51
CA PHE A 144 9.40 26.73 7.36
C PHE A 144 8.63 26.82 8.68
N PHE A 145 8.37 25.71 9.36
CA PHE A 145 7.63 25.73 10.62
C PHE A 145 8.28 26.65 11.67
N LEU A 146 9.59 26.55 11.88
CA LEU A 146 10.36 27.41 12.79
C LEU A 146 10.25 28.90 12.46
N ILE A 147 10.40 29.26 11.18
CA ILE A 147 10.24 30.64 10.72
C ILE A 147 8.85 31.17 11.06
N HIS A 148 7.82 30.35 10.85
CA HIS A 148 6.44 30.75 11.15
C HIS A 148 6.22 30.91 12.66
N LEU A 149 6.87 30.09 13.51
CA LEU A 149 6.77 30.21 14.97
C LEU A 149 7.36 31.51 15.52
N VAL A 150 8.41 32.02 14.87
CA VAL A 150 9.03 33.30 15.23
C VAL A 150 8.24 34.46 14.62
N ALA A 151 7.87 34.37 13.33
CA ALA A 151 7.14 35.43 12.63
C ALA A 151 5.78 35.76 13.25
N GLN A 152 5.13 34.79 13.91
CA GLN A 152 3.87 35.03 14.63
C GLN A 152 4.03 35.85 15.91
N LEU A 153 5.23 36.07 16.45
CA LEU A 153 5.43 36.93 17.63
C LEU A 153 5.33 38.42 17.28
N GLU A 154 5.52 38.78 16.02
CA GLU A 154 5.62 40.16 15.55
C GLU A 154 4.23 40.77 15.31
N PRO A 155 3.74 41.75 16.11
CA PRO A 155 2.38 42.27 16.00
C PRO A 155 2.05 42.85 14.62
N ALA A 156 3.00 43.55 13.99
CA ALA A 156 2.85 44.04 12.63
C ALA A 156 2.65 42.92 11.60
N THR A 157 3.27 41.76 11.78
CA THR A 157 3.08 40.60 10.90
C THR A 157 1.77 39.87 11.19
N GLN A 158 1.33 39.80 12.45
CA GLN A 158 -0.01 39.30 12.78
C GLN A 158 -1.10 40.16 12.12
N ILE A 159 -0.92 41.49 12.12
CA ILE A 159 -1.89 42.46 11.59
C ILE A 159 -1.82 42.54 10.07
N ASN A 160 -0.68 42.87 9.46
CA ASN A 160 -0.58 43.09 8.01
C ASN A 160 -0.51 41.77 7.21
N GLY A 161 0.00 40.71 7.84
CA GLY A 161 0.18 39.39 7.23
C GLY A 161 1.54 39.21 6.56
N VAL A 162 1.65 38.10 5.83
CA VAL A 162 2.89 37.65 5.17
C VAL A 162 2.72 37.53 3.66
N VAL A 163 3.81 37.73 2.93
CA VAL A 163 3.94 37.47 1.49
C VAL A 163 5.05 36.46 1.28
N VAL A 164 4.81 35.49 0.39
CA VAL A 164 5.82 34.48 0.05
C VAL A 164 6.21 34.64 -1.41
N VAL A 165 7.51 34.72 -1.68
CA VAL A 165 8.08 34.72 -3.03
C VAL A 165 8.84 33.42 -3.23
N LEU A 166 8.43 32.65 -4.23
CA LEU A 166 9.04 31.38 -4.61
C LEU A 166 9.83 31.59 -5.91
N ASP A 167 11.15 31.56 -5.83
CA ASP A 167 12.03 31.64 -7.01
C ASP A 167 12.40 30.24 -7.51
N PHE A 168 11.93 29.89 -8.71
CA PHE A 168 12.19 28.61 -9.36
C PHE A 168 13.37 28.64 -10.36
N ASP A 169 14.24 29.64 -10.29
CA ASP A 169 15.42 29.74 -11.14
C ASP A 169 16.29 28.47 -11.07
N GLY A 170 16.57 27.85 -12.21
CA GLY A 170 17.34 26.61 -12.27
C GLY A 170 16.63 25.38 -11.68
N LEU A 171 15.29 25.36 -11.60
CA LEU A 171 14.52 24.19 -11.22
C LEU A 171 14.85 22.99 -12.13
N SER A 172 15.24 21.87 -11.53
CA SER A 172 15.56 20.61 -12.21
C SER A 172 14.74 19.45 -11.66
N LEU A 173 14.83 18.28 -12.31
CA LEU A 173 14.19 17.05 -11.81
C LEU A 173 14.65 16.65 -10.41
N LYS A 174 15.83 17.09 -9.95
CA LYS A 174 16.32 16.84 -8.59
C LYS A 174 15.38 17.45 -7.54
N GLN A 175 15.03 18.73 -7.67
CA GLN A 175 14.09 19.41 -6.77
C GLN A 175 12.66 18.89 -6.93
N VAL A 176 12.20 18.64 -8.18
CA VAL A 176 10.86 18.08 -8.43
C VAL A 176 10.69 16.72 -7.73
N LYS A 177 11.73 15.87 -7.74
CA LYS A 177 11.68 14.55 -7.06
C LYS A 177 11.55 14.68 -5.54
N ALA A 178 12.06 15.75 -4.95
CA ALA A 178 11.99 16.03 -3.51
C ALA A 178 10.62 16.59 -3.10
N LEU A 179 9.94 17.32 -3.98
CA LEU A 179 8.58 17.83 -3.78
C LEU A 179 7.53 16.73 -3.94
N SER A 180 7.52 15.74 -3.04
CA SER A 180 6.59 14.60 -3.10
C SER A 180 5.11 14.99 -2.88
N PRO A 181 4.13 14.16 -3.27
CA PRO A 181 2.72 14.39 -2.95
C PRO A 181 2.43 14.49 -1.44
N SER A 182 3.14 13.72 -0.60
CA SER A 182 2.99 13.78 0.85
C SER A 182 3.52 15.10 1.42
N PHE A 183 4.69 15.55 0.97
CA PHE A 183 5.22 16.87 1.29
C PHE A 183 4.26 17.99 0.82
N SER A 184 3.80 17.92 -0.42
CA SER A 184 2.91 18.92 -1.03
C SER A 184 1.59 19.02 -0.25
N LYS A 185 0.97 17.88 0.07
CA LYS A 185 -0.23 17.84 0.92
C LYS A 185 0.05 18.44 2.30
N ARG A 186 1.17 18.08 2.94
CA ARG A 186 1.54 18.55 4.29
C ARG A 186 1.71 20.06 4.31
N LEU A 187 2.50 20.61 3.38
CA LEU A 187 2.75 22.05 3.28
C LEU A 187 1.45 22.84 3.03
N ILE A 188 0.61 22.36 2.09
CA ILE A 188 -0.66 23.03 1.79
C ILE A 188 -1.68 22.89 2.92
N THR A 189 -1.67 21.77 3.66
CA THR A 189 -2.51 21.62 4.87
C THR A 189 -2.04 22.56 5.96
N PHE A 190 -0.74 22.69 6.19
CA PHE A 190 -0.18 23.66 7.15
C PHE A 190 -0.62 25.08 6.82
N ILE A 191 -0.36 25.54 5.59
CA ILE A 191 -0.68 26.90 5.13
C ILE A 191 -2.18 27.23 5.26
N GLN A 192 -3.06 26.27 4.96
CA GLN A 192 -4.51 26.53 4.90
C GLN A 192 -5.24 26.27 6.22
N ASP A 193 -4.78 25.32 7.04
CA ASP A 193 -5.51 24.83 8.20
C ASP A 193 -4.81 25.08 9.55
N ALA A 194 -3.47 25.14 9.57
CA ALA A 194 -2.67 25.07 10.79
C ALA A 194 -1.56 26.13 10.91
N MET A 195 -1.66 27.22 10.15
CA MET A 195 -0.76 28.35 10.23
C MET A 195 -1.53 29.57 10.78
N PRO A 196 -1.24 30.04 12.00
CA PRO A 196 -1.94 31.16 12.62
C PRO A 196 -1.39 32.52 12.13
N LEU A 197 -1.24 32.66 10.81
CA LEU A 197 -0.80 33.88 10.15
C LEU A 197 -1.65 34.17 8.91
N ARG A 198 -1.80 35.46 8.60
CA ARG A 198 -2.53 35.91 7.41
C ARG A 198 -1.62 35.87 6.17
N LEU A 199 -1.60 34.75 5.44
CA LEU A 199 -0.91 34.70 4.14
C LEU A 199 -1.65 35.54 3.10
N LYS A 200 -1.10 36.67 2.67
CA LYS A 200 -1.78 37.59 1.75
C LYS A 200 -1.55 37.21 0.29
N GLU A 201 -0.30 36.94 -0.10
CA GLU A 201 0.08 36.68 -1.50
C GLU A 201 1.21 35.63 -1.57
N VAL A 202 1.20 34.83 -2.63
CA VAL A 202 2.26 33.89 -3.01
C VAL A 202 2.66 34.21 -4.45
N HIS A 203 3.90 34.58 -4.68
CA HIS A 203 4.43 34.95 -5.99
C HIS A 203 5.38 33.87 -6.50
N ILE A 204 5.11 33.36 -7.71
CA ILE A 204 5.92 32.33 -8.35
C ILE A 204 6.73 33.00 -9.47
N LEU A 205 8.05 32.97 -9.31
CA LEU A 205 9.02 33.62 -10.17
C LEU A 205 9.84 32.59 -10.96
N LYS A 206 10.25 32.99 -12.16
CA LYS A 206 11.20 32.28 -13.03
C LYS A 206 10.87 30.80 -13.23
N GLN A 207 9.59 30.44 -13.21
CA GLN A 207 9.18 29.04 -13.28
C GLN A 207 9.35 28.46 -14.71
N PRO A 208 10.22 27.46 -14.92
CA PRO A 208 10.45 26.85 -16.24
C PRO A 208 9.34 25.85 -16.62
N TYR A 209 9.33 25.32 -17.85
CA TYR A 209 8.27 24.37 -18.28
C TYR A 209 8.13 23.15 -17.36
N ILE A 210 9.23 22.64 -16.80
CA ILE A 210 9.24 21.54 -15.83
C ILE A 210 8.47 21.86 -14.53
N PHE A 211 8.25 23.13 -14.20
CA PHE A 211 7.41 23.56 -13.08
C PHE A 211 5.98 23.01 -13.18
N ASN A 212 5.45 22.74 -14.38
CA ASN A 212 4.13 22.11 -14.52
C ASN A 212 4.01 20.79 -13.74
N MET A 213 5.12 20.06 -13.57
CA MET A 213 5.17 18.88 -12.71
C MET A 213 5.00 19.24 -11.23
N VAL A 214 5.68 20.30 -10.76
CA VAL A 214 5.52 20.83 -9.40
C VAL A 214 4.07 21.28 -9.20
N TRP A 215 3.53 22.08 -10.10
CA TRP A 215 2.15 22.57 -10.01
C TRP A 215 1.12 21.42 -9.92
N ALA A 216 1.32 20.35 -10.70
CA ALA A 216 0.44 19.18 -10.65
C ALA A 216 0.46 18.46 -9.28
N LEU A 217 1.54 18.55 -8.51
CA LEU A 217 1.66 17.95 -7.17
C LEU A 217 0.93 18.77 -6.11
N PHE A 218 0.90 20.09 -6.25
CA PHE A 218 0.29 21.01 -5.29
C PHE A 218 -1.19 21.30 -5.58
N LYS A 219 -1.55 21.47 -6.86
CA LYS A 219 -2.90 21.85 -7.31
C LYS A 219 -4.05 21.05 -6.66
N PRO A 220 -3.98 19.73 -6.46
CA PRO A 220 -5.09 18.96 -5.86
C PRO A 220 -5.43 19.35 -4.42
N PHE A 221 -4.52 20.01 -3.70
CA PHE A 221 -4.67 20.35 -2.29
C PHE A 221 -5.03 21.84 -2.06
N ILE A 222 -4.92 22.67 -3.10
CA ILE A 222 -5.14 24.12 -3.02
C ILE A 222 -6.64 24.41 -3.09
N ARG A 223 -7.17 25.09 -2.07
CA ARG A 223 -8.55 25.60 -2.02
C ARG A 223 -8.64 26.97 -2.70
N GLU A 224 -9.86 27.37 -3.10
CA GLU A 224 -10.07 28.64 -3.84
C GLU A 224 -9.48 29.87 -3.15
N LYS A 225 -9.57 29.96 -1.81
CA LYS A 225 -8.98 31.06 -1.03
C LYS A 225 -7.45 31.18 -1.19
N LEU A 226 -6.73 30.06 -1.25
CA LEU A 226 -5.28 30.07 -1.48
C LEU A 226 -4.96 30.25 -2.97
N LYS A 227 -5.74 29.61 -3.84
CA LYS A 227 -5.60 29.73 -5.30
C LYS A 227 -5.70 31.18 -5.77
N SER A 228 -6.62 31.97 -5.23
CA SER A 228 -6.79 33.39 -5.54
C SER A 228 -5.64 34.28 -5.04
N ARG A 229 -4.71 33.72 -4.26
CA ARG A 229 -3.53 34.42 -3.70
C ARG A 229 -2.24 34.02 -4.39
N ILE A 230 -2.27 33.10 -5.35
CA ILE A 230 -1.08 32.63 -6.08
C ILE A 230 -0.99 33.38 -7.42
N PHE A 231 0.15 34.04 -7.66
CA PHE A 231 0.41 34.82 -8.86
C PHE A 231 1.65 34.29 -9.59
N PHE A 232 1.52 34.11 -10.91
CA PHE A 232 2.57 33.57 -11.77
C PHE A 232 3.19 34.67 -12.63
N HIS A 233 4.50 34.88 -12.48
CA HIS A 233 5.18 35.99 -13.14
C HIS A 233 6.08 35.54 -14.30
N GLY A 234 6.60 34.31 -14.24
CA GLY A 234 7.58 33.84 -15.22
C GLY A 234 8.88 34.64 -15.07
N MET A 235 9.50 35.01 -16.19
CA MET A 235 10.73 35.83 -16.19
C MET A 235 10.47 37.35 -16.11
N ASP A 236 9.21 37.79 -16.14
CA ASP A 236 8.87 39.22 -16.22
C ASP A 236 8.63 39.84 -14.84
N MET A 237 9.69 40.43 -14.24
CA MET A 237 9.61 41.06 -12.93
C MET A 237 8.69 42.27 -12.86
N ARG A 238 8.35 42.91 -14.00
CA ARG A 238 7.35 43.99 -14.04
C ARG A 238 5.97 43.50 -13.62
N LYS A 239 5.68 42.20 -13.75
CA LYS A 239 4.43 41.61 -13.22
C LYS A 239 4.46 41.49 -11.70
N LEU A 240 5.62 41.18 -11.11
CA LEU A 240 5.80 41.21 -9.65
C LEU A 240 5.66 42.63 -9.11
N HIS A 241 6.19 43.62 -9.82
CA HIS A 241 6.12 45.05 -9.45
C HIS A 241 4.70 45.62 -9.37
N LYS A 242 3.71 44.95 -9.98
CA LYS A 242 2.28 45.28 -9.82
C LYS A 242 1.73 44.91 -8.44
N HIS A 243 2.42 44.05 -7.70
CA HIS A 243 2.00 43.55 -6.38
C HIS A 243 2.87 44.07 -5.25
N ILE A 244 4.18 44.19 -5.48
CA ILE A 244 5.17 44.67 -4.51
C ILE A 244 5.93 45.83 -5.15
N ASP A 245 6.01 46.97 -4.47
CA ASP A 245 6.68 48.16 -5.00
C ASP A 245 8.18 47.87 -5.24
N PRO A 246 8.77 48.27 -6.38
CA PRO A 246 10.21 48.18 -6.62
C PRO A 246 11.06 48.76 -5.48
N SER A 247 10.60 49.81 -4.80
CA SER A 247 11.33 50.41 -3.67
C SER A 247 11.48 49.48 -2.47
N ASP A 248 10.69 48.40 -2.40
CA ASP A 248 10.73 47.40 -1.32
C ASP A 248 11.37 46.08 -1.71
N LEU A 249 11.72 45.91 -2.98
CA LEU A 249 12.38 44.72 -3.50
C LEU A 249 13.88 44.96 -3.69
N PRO A 250 14.72 43.92 -3.47
CA PRO A 250 16.13 43.99 -3.81
C PRO A 250 16.35 43.88 -5.32
N ALA A 251 17.49 44.40 -5.78
CA ALA A 251 17.90 44.37 -7.19
C ALA A 251 17.86 42.97 -7.82
N ASN A 252 18.03 41.89 -7.04
CA ASN A 252 17.89 40.50 -7.51
C ASN A 252 16.51 40.18 -8.12
N TYR A 253 15.47 40.90 -7.70
CA TYR A 253 14.09 40.78 -8.19
C TYR A 253 13.64 42.05 -8.93
N GLY A 254 14.61 42.84 -9.42
CA GLY A 254 14.37 44.05 -10.22
C GLY A 254 13.84 45.24 -9.42
N GLY A 255 14.09 45.31 -8.11
CA GLY A 255 13.76 46.48 -7.28
C GLY A 255 14.93 47.45 -7.09
N ASP A 256 14.66 48.54 -6.36
CA ASP A 256 15.59 49.66 -6.15
C ASP A 256 16.52 49.47 -4.95
N ARG A 257 16.26 48.47 -4.10
CA ARG A 257 17.11 48.19 -2.94
C ARG A 257 18.39 47.45 -3.36
N PRO A 258 19.46 47.56 -2.57
CA PRO A 258 20.68 46.78 -2.80
C PRO A 258 20.39 45.28 -2.96
N PRO A 259 21.18 44.57 -3.77
CA PRO A 259 21.02 43.13 -3.89
C PRO A 259 21.23 42.45 -2.53
N ILE A 260 20.50 41.37 -2.31
CA ILE A 260 20.60 40.55 -1.09
C ILE A 260 22.04 40.06 -0.95
N ASN A 261 22.71 40.50 0.11
CA ASN A 261 24.07 40.13 0.47
C ASN A 261 24.15 39.41 1.83
N TYR A 262 23.02 38.96 2.34
CA TYR A 262 22.85 38.21 3.58
C TYR A 262 21.97 36.97 3.30
N GLY A 263 22.05 35.95 4.14
CA GLY A 263 21.28 34.71 4.02
C GLY A 263 20.91 34.14 5.39
N GLY A 264 20.57 32.86 5.43
CA GLY A 264 20.15 32.18 6.66
C GLY A 264 21.18 32.23 7.78
N ARG A 265 22.48 32.38 7.48
CA ARG A 265 23.52 32.56 8.50
C ARG A 265 23.33 33.83 9.33
N GLU A 266 22.97 34.94 8.69
CA GLU A 266 22.89 36.25 9.32
C GLU A 266 21.60 36.41 10.14
N TRP A 267 20.50 35.73 9.77
CA TRP A 267 19.22 35.84 10.47
C TRP A 267 18.82 34.60 11.29
N TYR A 268 19.52 33.45 11.17
CA TYR A 268 19.32 32.31 12.08
C TYR A 268 19.45 32.68 13.58
N PRO A 269 20.36 33.58 14.00
CA PRO A 269 20.39 34.05 15.39
C PRO A 269 19.05 34.59 15.88
N CYS A 270 18.26 35.24 15.04
CA CYS A 270 16.90 35.66 15.39
C CYS A 270 16.03 34.46 15.77
N VAL A 271 16.01 33.38 14.99
CA VAL A 271 15.24 32.17 15.33
C VAL A 271 15.70 31.58 16.66
N TYR A 272 17.01 31.60 16.92
CA TYR A 272 17.60 31.10 18.15
C TYR A 272 17.24 31.95 19.38
N ASN A 273 17.16 33.28 19.23
CA ASN A 273 16.78 34.20 20.31
C ASN A 273 15.38 33.91 20.89
N TYR A 274 14.50 33.24 20.13
CA TYR A 274 13.16 32.85 20.57
C TYR A 274 13.02 31.34 20.82
N ILE A 275 14.12 30.67 21.20
CA ILE A 275 14.11 29.24 21.54
C ILE A 275 13.11 28.90 22.65
N ASP A 276 12.94 29.78 23.64
CA ASP A 276 12.00 29.54 24.75
C ASP A 276 10.55 29.50 24.27
N HIS A 277 10.18 30.40 23.36
CA HIS A 277 8.86 30.37 22.71
C HIS A 277 8.67 29.09 21.89
N ILE A 278 9.71 28.62 21.18
CA ILE A 278 9.65 27.37 20.41
C ILE A 278 9.49 26.16 21.34
N ASN A 279 10.23 26.13 22.45
CA ASN A 279 10.11 25.10 23.48
C ASN A 279 8.73 25.10 24.12
N GLN A 280 8.19 26.28 24.43
CA GLN A 280 6.82 26.42 24.92
C GLN A 280 5.81 25.96 23.86
N TRP A 281 6.01 26.32 22.60
CA TRP A 281 5.14 25.88 21.50
C TRP A 281 5.14 24.37 21.33
N ASN A 282 6.26 23.70 21.61
CA ASN A 282 6.35 22.24 21.57
C ASN A 282 5.39 21.57 22.56
N THR A 283 5.12 22.18 23.73
CA THR A 283 4.22 21.62 24.76
C THR A 283 2.73 21.76 24.42
N PHE A 284 2.36 22.69 23.54
CA PHE A 284 0.95 22.95 23.21
C PHE A 284 0.35 21.92 22.23
N GLY A 285 -0.91 21.54 22.41
CA GLY A 285 -1.58 20.55 21.57
C GLY A 285 -2.59 19.72 22.34
N PHE A 286 -2.92 18.53 21.84
CA PHE A 286 -3.75 17.58 22.59
C PHE A 286 -2.96 16.99 23.75
N LEU A 287 -3.63 16.82 24.90
CA LEU A 287 -3.05 16.12 26.04
C LEU A 287 -2.92 14.62 25.71
N PRO A 288 -1.72 14.01 25.81
CA PRO A 288 -1.59 12.56 25.69
C PRO A 288 -2.28 11.89 26.89
N ASN A 289 -2.98 10.77 26.66
CA ASN A 289 -3.58 9.98 27.74
C ASN A 289 -2.50 9.26 28.57
N ILE A 290 -1.73 10.00 29.37
CA ILE A 290 -1.10 9.59 30.64
C ILE A 290 -1.10 10.83 31.55
N PHE A 291 -1.59 10.66 32.78
CA PHE A 291 -1.89 11.72 33.75
C PHE A 291 -0.67 12.49 34.27
N PHE A 292 -0.90 13.81 34.43
CA PHE A 292 -0.23 14.85 35.22
C PHE A 292 1.16 15.40 34.84
N HIS A 293 1.11 16.72 34.59
CA HIS A 293 2.13 17.72 34.87
C HIS A 293 2.31 17.93 36.39
N GLY A 294 3.57 18.05 36.82
CA GLY A 294 3.95 18.66 38.09
C GLY A 294 5.47 18.65 38.24
N ASN A 295 6.10 19.81 38.36
CA ASN A 295 7.57 20.01 38.38
C ASN A 295 8.26 19.51 39.68
N ASP A 296 7.74 18.48 40.34
CA ASP A 296 8.28 18.00 41.62
C ASP A 296 8.94 16.63 41.49
N LEU A 297 10.27 16.66 41.26
CA LEU A 297 11.16 15.49 41.17
C LEU A 297 11.19 14.64 42.46
N SER A 298 10.81 15.19 43.61
CA SER A 298 10.93 14.49 44.91
C SER A 298 9.96 13.30 45.06
N LYS A 299 8.86 13.27 44.30
CA LYS A 299 7.87 12.19 44.33
C LYS A 299 8.17 11.04 43.36
N PHE A 300 9.17 11.19 42.49
CA PHE A 300 9.54 10.17 41.50
C PHE A 300 10.14 8.91 42.15
N HIS A 301 10.89 9.06 43.26
CA HIS A 301 11.52 7.95 43.99
C HIS A 301 10.53 7.00 44.68
N GLN A 302 9.26 7.40 44.86
CA GLN A 302 8.25 6.54 45.49
C GLN A 302 7.72 5.45 44.54
N TYR A 303 7.94 5.57 43.23
CA TYR A 303 7.47 4.61 42.21
C TYR A 303 8.55 3.69 41.66
N ILE A 304 9.84 3.99 41.92
CA ILE A 304 10.98 3.08 41.76
C ILE A 304 11.59 2.84 43.15
N SER A 305 10.79 2.30 44.07
CA SER A 305 11.33 1.80 45.34
C SER A 305 11.97 0.43 45.07
N VAL A 306 13.26 0.32 45.40
CA VAL A 306 14.04 -0.93 45.43
C VAL A 306 13.36 -1.97 46.33
N ASP A 307 12.50 -1.51 47.25
CA ASP A 307 11.71 -2.32 48.19
C ASP A 307 10.50 -3.02 47.53
N ARG A 308 10.26 -2.82 46.22
CA ARG A 308 9.28 -3.60 45.44
C ARG A 308 9.90 -4.69 44.56
N LEU A 309 11.21 -4.90 44.62
CA LEU A 309 11.85 -6.09 44.06
C LEU A 309 11.58 -7.29 44.99
N PRO A 310 11.25 -8.48 44.45
CA PRO A 310 11.16 -9.68 45.26
C PRO A 310 12.48 -9.95 46.01
N ALA A 311 12.42 -10.47 47.24
CA ALA A 311 13.60 -10.74 48.07
C ALA A 311 14.64 -11.68 47.43
N ASP A 312 14.27 -12.37 46.35
CA ASP A 312 15.10 -13.31 45.58
C ASP A 312 15.60 -12.75 44.23
N TYR A 313 15.43 -11.45 43.97
CA TYR A 313 15.99 -10.77 42.81
C TYR A 313 17.52 -10.61 42.96
N GLY A 314 18.27 -11.67 42.68
CA GLY A 314 19.72 -11.77 42.88
C GLY A 314 20.61 -11.03 41.88
N GLY A 315 20.14 -9.93 41.27
CA GLY A 315 20.92 -9.14 40.29
C GLY A 315 21.00 -7.66 40.67
N ASN A 316 22.21 -7.07 40.63
CA ASN A 316 22.38 -5.63 40.79
C ASN A 316 21.89 -4.89 39.53
N LEU A 317 20.92 -4.00 39.69
CA LEU A 317 20.55 -3.04 38.65
C LEU A 317 21.66 -1.98 38.51
N PRO A 318 22.08 -1.60 37.29
CA PRO A 318 23.04 -0.52 37.11
C PRO A 318 22.46 0.81 37.60
N ALA A 319 23.30 1.65 38.22
CA ALA A 319 22.89 2.95 38.73
C ALA A 319 22.38 3.84 37.60
N ILE A 320 21.21 4.46 37.79
CA ILE A 320 20.65 5.41 36.84
C ILE A 320 21.38 6.75 37.03
N ASP A 321 22.08 7.21 35.99
CA ASP A 321 22.69 8.53 35.95
C ASP A 321 21.62 9.59 35.60
N TYR A 322 21.17 10.31 36.63
CA TYR A 322 20.19 11.39 36.51
C TYR A 322 20.79 12.73 36.07
N THR A 323 22.11 12.79 35.84
CA THR A 323 22.83 14.02 35.46
C THR A 323 23.07 14.14 33.95
N GLY A 324 22.79 13.08 33.18
CA GLY A 324 22.89 13.04 31.72
C GLY A 324 21.62 13.47 30.98
N LYS A 325 21.79 14.09 29.80
CA LYS A 325 20.73 14.70 28.95
C LYS A 325 19.66 13.74 28.37
N ASP A 326 19.63 12.45 28.71
CA ASP A 326 18.66 11.49 28.15
C ASP A 326 18.40 10.29 29.09
N TRP A 327 17.67 10.52 30.18
CA TRP A 327 17.37 9.48 31.19
C TRP A 327 16.25 8.51 30.76
N TYR A 328 15.44 8.87 29.77
CA TYR A 328 14.26 8.13 29.34
C TYR A 328 14.56 6.74 28.73
N PRO A 329 15.59 6.56 27.87
CA PRO A 329 15.95 5.24 27.33
C PRO A 329 16.48 4.26 28.40
N CYS A 330 17.23 4.76 29.39
CA CYS A 330 17.73 3.95 30.50
C CYS A 330 16.61 3.43 31.41
N VAL A 331 15.57 4.24 31.63
CA VAL A 331 14.38 3.86 32.41
C VAL A 331 13.50 2.89 31.63
N ALA A 332 13.32 3.09 30.32
CA ALA A 332 12.61 2.15 29.46
C ALA A 332 13.29 0.76 29.44
N SER A 333 14.63 0.73 29.40
CA SER A 333 15.40 -0.53 29.46
C SER A 333 15.28 -1.24 30.82
N HIS A 334 15.16 -0.49 31.94
CA HIS A 334 14.95 -1.06 33.27
C HIS A 334 13.55 -1.66 33.42
N ILE A 335 12.52 -0.95 32.91
CA ILE A 335 11.15 -1.43 32.90
C ILE A 335 11.03 -2.71 32.05
N ASP A 336 11.69 -2.75 30.90
CA ASP A 336 11.69 -3.95 30.04
C ASP A 336 12.39 -5.15 30.72
N HIS A 337 13.49 -4.91 31.45
CA HIS A 337 14.19 -5.97 32.20
C HIS A 337 13.35 -6.53 33.36
N ILE A 338 12.68 -5.67 34.13
CA ILE A 338 11.78 -6.07 35.22
C ILE A 338 10.57 -6.85 34.68
N ASN A 339 9.98 -6.37 33.58
CA ASN A 339 8.88 -7.07 32.91
C ASN A 339 9.32 -8.44 32.35
N LYS A 340 10.56 -8.55 31.86
CA LYS A 340 11.14 -9.81 31.37
C LYS A 340 11.35 -10.82 32.51
N TYR A 341 11.83 -10.38 33.67
CA TYR A 341 11.98 -11.22 34.86
C TYR A 341 10.61 -11.69 35.41
N GLN A 342 9.60 -10.82 35.44
CA GLN A 342 8.24 -11.18 35.85
C GLN A 342 7.57 -12.20 34.91
N ARG A 343 7.87 -12.16 33.60
CA ARG A 343 7.41 -13.14 32.61
C ARG A 343 8.07 -14.51 32.77
N MET A 344 9.35 -14.57 33.15
CA MET A 344 10.04 -15.84 33.38
C MET A 344 9.51 -16.61 34.60
N LYS A 345 8.91 -15.91 35.58
CA LYS A 345 8.37 -16.53 36.80
C LYS A 345 6.91 -16.98 36.69
N THR A 346 6.20 -16.61 35.61
CA THR A 346 4.75 -16.88 35.42
C THR A 346 4.42 -18.09 34.54
N THR A 347 5.40 -18.86 34.07
CA THR A 347 5.15 -20.15 33.41
C THR A 347 4.91 -21.27 34.42
N ALA A 348 3.66 -21.39 34.86
CA ALA A 348 3.14 -22.63 35.46
C ALA A 348 1.90 -23.17 34.73
N GLN A 349 1.42 -22.50 33.67
CA GLN A 349 0.37 -23.04 32.80
C GLN A 349 0.93 -23.32 31.40
N PRO A 350 0.64 -24.49 30.82
CA PRO A 350 1.02 -24.80 29.45
C PRO A 350 0.37 -23.79 28.49
N PRO A 351 0.99 -23.53 27.31
CA PRO A 351 0.38 -22.71 26.28
C PRO A 351 -1.01 -23.26 25.92
N PHE A 352 -1.97 -22.37 25.66
CA PHE A 352 -3.33 -22.77 25.30
C PHE A 352 -3.30 -23.70 24.08
N ASP A 353 -4.10 -24.77 24.16
CA ASP A 353 -4.30 -25.71 23.06
C ASP A 353 -5.76 -26.18 23.03
N ILE A 354 -6.21 -26.70 21.88
CA ILE A 354 -7.55 -27.29 21.74
C ILE A 354 -7.59 -28.72 22.30
N VAL A 355 -8.76 -29.13 22.76
CA VAL A 355 -9.00 -30.47 23.32
C VAL A 355 -9.51 -31.39 22.19
N THR A 356 -8.65 -32.25 21.66
CA THR A 356 -8.99 -33.17 20.55
C THR A 356 -9.39 -34.57 21.01
N GLU A 357 -9.41 -34.82 22.31
CA GLU A 357 -9.82 -36.09 22.91
C GLU A 357 -11.29 -36.42 22.58
N PRO A 358 -11.67 -37.71 22.59
CA PRO A 358 -13.04 -38.14 22.40
C PRO A 358 -14.01 -37.41 23.35
N PRO A 359 -15.24 -37.11 22.90
CA PRO A 359 -16.25 -36.47 23.75
C PRO A 359 -16.50 -37.25 25.06
N SER A 360 -16.64 -36.52 26.17
CA SER A 360 -17.11 -37.10 27.43
C SER A 360 -18.55 -37.62 27.28
N GLN A 361 -19.00 -38.49 28.20
CA GLN A 361 -20.37 -39.01 28.19
C GLN A 361 -21.42 -37.89 28.29
N GLU A 362 -21.16 -36.85 29.09
CA GLU A 362 -22.03 -35.68 29.18
C GLU A 362 -22.16 -34.96 27.83
N LEU A 363 -21.06 -34.83 27.10
CA LEU A 363 -21.03 -34.17 25.81
C LEU A 363 -21.70 -35.03 24.71
N LEU A 364 -21.59 -36.36 24.79
CA LEU A 364 -22.32 -37.29 23.94
C LEU A 364 -23.83 -37.24 24.21
N GLU A 365 -24.25 -37.05 25.44
CA GLU A 365 -25.67 -36.85 25.77
C GLU A 365 -26.20 -35.54 25.15
N VAL A 366 -25.42 -34.46 25.21
CA VAL A 366 -25.77 -33.20 24.52
C VAL A 366 -25.87 -33.42 23.01
N SER A 367 -24.93 -34.13 22.38
CA SER A 367 -24.99 -34.38 20.94
C SER A 367 -26.13 -35.34 20.55
N ARG A 368 -26.47 -36.31 21.40
CA ARG A 368 -27.66 -37.16 21.22
C ARG A 368 -28.93 -36.32 21.14
N HIS A 369 -29.11 -35.39 22.08
CA HIS A 369 -30.30 -34.55 22.16
C HIS A 369 -30.33 -33.43 21.10
N GLU A 370 -29.22 -32.72 20.87
CA GLU A 370 -29.20 -31.58 19.94
C GLU A 370 -28.95 -31.97 18.48
N LEU A 371 -28.17 -33.03 18.24
CA LEU A 371 -27.66 -33.39 16.92
C LEU A 371 -28.17 -34.75 16.43
N ARG A 372 -28.88 -35.51 17.27
CA ARG A 372 -29.31 -36.89 16.99
C ARG A 372 -28.13 -37.88 16.90
N GLU A 373 -27.02 -37.60 17.57
CA GLU A 373 -25.83 -38.47 17.59
C GLU A 373 -26.04 -39.65 18.57
N THR A 374 -26.78 -40.68 18.16
CA THR A 374 -26.71 -42.00 18.83
C THR A 374 -25.59 -42.84 18.19
N PRO A 375 -25.08 -43.89 18.85
CA PRO A 375 -24.09 -44.80 18.25
C PRO A 375 -24.53 -45.33 16.88
N GLU A 376 -25.79 -45.75 16.76
CA GLU A 376 -26.37 -46.31 15.53
C GLU A 376 -26.51 -45.24 14.44
N VAL A 377 -27.02 -44.06 14.78
CA VAL A 377 -27.17 -42.95 13.82
C VAL A 377 -25.80 -42.46 13.34
N ARG A 378 -24.82 -42.38 14.24
CA ARG A 378 -23.45 -41.99 13.91
C ARG A 378 -22.83 -42.96 12.92
N GLU A 379 -22.87 -44.26 13.21
CA GLU A 379 -22.32 -45.30 12.34
C GLU A 379 -23.00 -45.27 10.96
N GLN A 380 -24.33 -45.26 10.91
CA GLN A 380 -25.09 -45.22 9.67
C GLN A 380 -24.82 -43.94 8.85
N ALA A 381 -24.73 -42.78 9.51
CA ALA A 381 -24.50 -41.51 8.82
C ALA A 381 -23.08 -41.37 8.28
N ILE A 382 -22.07 -41.90 8.99
CA ILE A 382 -20.68 -41.96 8.51
C ILE A 382 -20.61 -42.85 7.27
N LEU A 383 -21.16 -44.07 7.33
CA LEU A 383 -21.20 -44.99 6.20
C LEU A 383 -21.90 -44.35 5.00
N LYS A 384 -23.06 -43.72 5.22
CA LYS A 384 -23.82 -43.10 4.14
C LYS A 384 -23.12 -41.87 3.56
N LEU A 385 -22.52 -41.02 4.38
CA LEU A 385 -21.78 -39.85 3.88
C LEU A 385 -20.54 -40.27 3.09
N ARG A 386 -19.84 -41.33 3.54
CA ARG A 386 -18.71 -41.91 2.81
C ARG A 386 -19.14 -42.41 1.43
N GLU A 387 -20.23 -43.17 1.37
CA GLU A 387 -20.82 -43.63 0.10
C GLU A 387 -21.20 -42.44 -0.82
N LEU A 388 -21.91 -41.44 -0.26
CA LEU A 388 -22.28 -40.22 -1.00
C LEU A 388 -21.07 -39.43 -1.51
N LEU A 389 -20.00 -39.35 -0.72
CA LEU A 389 -18.77 -38.67 -1.09
C LEU A 389 -18.00 -39.43 -2.17
N HIS A 390 -17.95 -40.76 -2.11
CA HIS A 390 -17.35 -41.60 -3.15
C HIS A 390 -18.12 -41.46 -4.48
N ASN A 391 -19.45 -41.38 -4.42
CA ASN A 391 -20.31 -41.12 -5.57
C ASN A 391 -20.23 -39.68 -6.09
N ALA A 392 -19.81 -38.72 -5.26
CA ALA A 392 -19.59 -37.33 -5.65
C ALA A 392 -18.27 -37.18 -6.44
N THR A 393 -18.32 -37.47 -7.73
CA THR A 393 -17.16 -37.41 -8.65
C THR A 393 -16.62 -36.00 -8.86
N ASP A 394 -17.30 -34.96 -8.40
CA ASP A 394 -16.89 -33.56 -8.46
C ASP A 394 -16.32 -33.01 -7.15
N LEU A 395 -16.12 -33.83 -6.10
CA LEU A 395 -15.55 -33.41 -4.82
C LEU A 395 -14.32 -34.24 -4.41
N HIS A 396 -13.35 -33.60 -3.78
CA HIS A 396 -12.19 -34.24 -3.16
C HIS A 396 -12.07 -33.83 -1.70
N TYR A 397 -12.33 -34.80 -0.82
CA TYR A 397 -12.22 -34.70 0.62
C TYR A 397 -11.69 -36.05 1.15
N ALA A 398 -11.19 -36.06 2.39
CA ALA A 398 -10.99 -37.32 3.09
C ALA A 398 -12.31 -37.90 3.59
N ASP A 399 -12.27 -39.18 3.95
CA ASP A 399 -13.42 -39.98 4.36
C ASP A 399 -13.16 -40.78 5.65
N ASP A 400 -12.11 -40.41 6.40
CA ASP A 400 -11.91 -40.88 7.77
C ASP A 400 -12.99 -40.34 8.72
N ASP A 401 -13.34 -41.12 9.74
CA ASP A 401 -14.49 -40.88 10.61
C ASP A 401 -14.45 -39.50 11.27
N ASP A 402 -13.30 -39.12 11.84
CA ASP A 402 -13.11 -37.84 12.51
C ASP A 402 -13.28 -36.66 11.55
N PHE A 403 -12.79 -36.79 10.32
CA PHE A 403 -13.00 -35.77 9.29
C PHE A 403 -14.48 -35.66 8.86
N LEU A 404 -15.18 -36.78 8.67
CA LEU A 404 -16.60 -36.76 8.29
C LEU A 404 -17.49 -36.17 9.39
N LEU A 405 -17.13 -36.37 10.66
CA LEU A 405 -17.86 -35.81 11.80
C LEU A 405 -17.88 -34.28 11.82
N VAL A 406 -16.82 -33.64 11.31
CA VAL A 406 -16.76 -32.17 11.13
C VAL A 406 -17.95 -31.65 10.30
N PHE A 407 -18.44 -32.43 9.34
CA PHE A 407 -19.59 -32.06 8.49
C PHE A 407 -20.92 -32.63 8.98
N LEU A 408 -20.91 -33.83 9.57
CA LEU A 408 -22.12 -34.49 10.07
C LEU A 408 -22.73 -33.78 11.28
N ARG A 409 -21.90 -33.36 12.26
CA ARG A 409 -22.37 -32.68 13.47
C ARG A 409 -23.12 -31.38 13.20
N PRO A 410 -22.61 -30.41 12.44
CA PRO A 410 -23.36 -29.19 12.12
C PRO A 410 -24.59 -29.47 11.24
N CYS A 411 -24.66 -30.64 10.59
CA CYS A 411 -25.78 -31.11 9.80
C CYS A 411 -26.71 -32.09 10.54
N HIS A 412 -26.60 -32.22 11.87
CA HIS A 412 -27.47 -33.06 12.70
C HIS A 412 -27.54 -34.52 12.20
N PHE A 413 -26.39 -35.04 11.75
CA PHE A 413 -26.23 -36.39 11.22
C PHE A 413 -27.11 -36.70 9.99
N TYR A 414 -27.45 -35.69 9.18
CA TYR A 414 -28.05 -35.88 7.85
C TYR A 414 -26.97 -35.91 6.75
N PRO A 415 -26.65 -37.08 6.17
CA PRO A 415 -25.55 -37.23 5.20
C PRO A 415 -25.69 -36.34 3.96
N ASP A 416 -26.88 -36.26 3.36
CA ASP A 416 -27.12 -35.39 2.18
C ASP A 416 -26.89 -33.91 2.48
N SER A 417 -27.27 -33.47 3.69
CA SER A 417 -27.02 -32.09 4.14
C SER A 417 -25.53 -31.83 4.35
N ALA A 418 -24.80 -32.81 4.90
CA ALA A 418 -23.36 -32.75 5.06
C ALA A 418 -22.66 -32.67 3.69
N LEU A 419 -23.03 -33.51 2.72
CA LEU A 419 -22.49 -33.44 1.35
C LEU A 419 -22.79 -32.07 0.71
N LYS A 420 -23.99 -31.53 0.87
CA LYS A 420 -24.34 -30.18 0.38
C LYS A 420 -23.50 -29.09 1.04
N MET A 421 -23.17 -29.21 2.32
CA MET A 421 -22.23 -28.32 3.00
C MET A 421 -20.81 -28.43 2.43
N MET A 422 -20.31 -29.65 2.22
CA MET A 422 -19.01 -29.89 1.58
C MET A 422 -18.95 -29.24 0.19
N ARG A 423 -20.02 -29.35 -0.62
CA ARG A 423 -20.12 -28.65 -1.92
C ARG A 423 -20.03 -27.13 -1.79
N ARG A 424 -20.76 -26.53 -0.84
CA ARG A 424 -20.72 -25.08 -0.60
C ARG A 424 -19.35 -24.61 -0.16
N ILE A 425 -18.66 -25.35 0.71
CA ILE A 425 -17.29 -25.04 1.12
C ILE A 425 -16.35 -25.13 -0.08
N ALA A 426 -16.47 -26.18 -0.90
CA ALA A 426 -15.66 -26.32 -2.10
C ALA A 426 -15.90 -25.19 -3.13
N ASP A 427 -17.16 -24.76 -3.30
CA ASP A 427 -17.52 -23.61 -4.14
C ASP A 427 -17.01 -22.29 -3.57
N PHE A 428 -17.08 -22.11 -2.25
CA PHE A 428 -16.53 -20.93 -1.59
C PHE A 428 -15.00 -20.84 -1.78
N LYS A 429 -14.28 -21.95 -1.60
CA LYS A 429 -12.84 -22.02 -1.89
C LYS A 429 -12.54 -21.73 -3.36
N LYS A 430 -13.34 -22.27 -4.29
CA LYS A 430 -13.22 -21.99 -5.74
C LYS A 430 -13.36 -20.51 -6.05
N ASN A 431 -14.42 -19.89 -5.55
CA ASN A 431 -14.75 -18.50 -5.88
C ASN A 431 -13.81 -17.49 -5.21
N ASN A 432 -13.04 -17.91 -4.21
CA ASN A 432 -12.12 -17.07 -3.45
C ASN A 432 -10.69 -17.64 -3.43
N TYR A 433 -10.31 -18.41 -4.47
CA TYR A 433 -9.04 -19.14 -4.54
C TYR A 433 -7.79 -18.26 -4.24
N PRO A 434 -7.64 -17.03 -4.78
CA PRO A 434 -6.47 -16.19 -4.48
C PRO A 434 -6.29 -15.87 -2.98
N LEU A 435 -7.37 -15.84 -2.22
CA LEU A 435 -7.33 -15.56 -0.78
C LEU A 435 -7.05 -16.81 0.07
N MET A 436 -7.34 -18.00 -0.45
CA MET A 436 -7.44 -19.24 0.33
C MET A 436 -6.49 -20.34 -0.14
N HIS A 437 -5.86 -20.21 -1.30
CA HIS A 437 -4.91 -21.17 -1.83
C HIS A 437 -3.63 -21.19 -0.97
N ASN A 438 -3.13 -22.39 -0.69
CA ASN A 438 -1.87 -22.64 0.05
C ASN A 438 -1.70 -21.80 1.31
N LEU A 439 -2.79 -21.53 2.03
CA LEU A 439 -2.74 -20.73 3.24
C LEU A 439 -1.88 -21.42 4.30
N ALA A 440 -0.79 -20.78 4.72
CA ALA A 440 0.05 -21.24 5.82
C ALA A 440 -0.13 -20.32 7.05
N PRO A 441 -0.16 -20.85 8.28
CA PRO A 441 -0.18 -20.03 9.48
C PRO A 441 0.92 -18.96 9.52
N GLU A 442 2.12 -19.34 9.08
CA GLU A 442 3.32 -18.48 9.06
C GLU A 442 3.10 -17.18 8.25
N ASP A 443 2.29 -17.21 7.18
CA ASP A 443 2.00 -16.04 6.35
C ASP A 443 1.29 -14.91 7.12
N GLU A 444 0.53 -15.28 8.17
CA GLU A 444 -0.24 -14.35 9.00
C GLU A 444 0.29 -14.26 10.43
N LYS A 445 1.46 -14.85 10.73
CA LYS A 445 2.07 -14.88 12.06
C LYS A 445 2.22 -13.51 12.70
N LEU A 446 2.78 -12.55 11.97
CA LEU A 446 2.93 -11.17 12.46
C LEU A 446 1.57 -10.51 12.71
N SER A 447 0.57 -10.80 11.88
CA SER A 447 -0.81 -10.34 12.07
C SER A 447 -1.40 -10.85 13.40
N PHE A 448 -1.11 -12.09 13.79
CA PHE A 448 -1.51 -12.65 15.09
C PHE A 448 -0.66 -12.14 16.25
N ILE A 449 0.66 -12.03 16.10
CA ILE A 449 1.56 -11.74 17.22
C ILE A 449 1.56 -10.25 17.60
N ASP A 450 1.51 -9.36 16.60
CA ASP A 450 1.70 -7.92 16.82
C ASP A 450 0.38 -7.15 16.98
N HIS A 451 -0.75 -7.77 16.61
CA HIS A 451 -2.05 -7.11 16.58
C HIS A 451 -3.10 -7.93 17.35
N LYS A 452 -3.59 -7.40 18.49
CA LYS A 452 -4.54 -8.07 19.42
C LYS A 452 -5.98 -8.15 18.89
N ILE A 453 -6.15 -8.38 17.59
CA ILE A 453 -7.42 -8.21 16.86
C ILE A 453 -8.38 -9.36 17.13
N VAL A 454 -7.90 -10.60 17.10
CA VAL A 454 -8.70 -11.81 17.31
C VAL A 454 -8.21 -12.49 18.57
N ASN A 455 -9.11 -12.89 19.48
CA ASN A 455 -8.77 -13.60 20.70
C ASN A 455 -9.73 -14.75 20.98
N VAL A 456 -9.18 -15.93 21.21
CA VAL A 456 -9.95 -17.11 21.61
C VAL A 456 -9.94 -17.18 23.13
N LEU A 457 -11.11 -17.23 23.77
CA LEU A 457 -11.14 -17.44 25.23
C LEU A 457 -10.70 -18.86 25.56
N THR A 458 -9.79 -19.00 26.53
CA THR A 458 -9.30 -20.29 27.01
C THR A 458 -10.41 -21.11 27.64
N ASN A 459 -11.34 -20.47 28.32
CA ASN A 459 -12.56 -21.09 28.85
C ASN A 459 -13.68 -21.19 27.80
N ARG A 460 -14.66 -22.03 28.13
CA ARG A 460 -15.96 -22.09 27.47
C ARG A 460 -16.98 -21.30 28.27
N ASP A 461 -18.12 -21.01 27.68
CA ASP A 461 -19.29 -20.61 28.46
C ASP A 461 -19.96 -21.81 29.15
N ARG A 462 -20.90 -21.54 30.04
CA ARG A 462 -21.69 -22.57 30.74
C ARG A 462 -22.46 -23.53 29.84
N LYS A 463 -22.65 -23.19 28.56
CA LYS A 463 -23.28 -24.04 27.53
C LYS A 463 -22.22 -24.84 26.75
N GLY A 464 -20.97 -24.81 27.19
CA GLY A 464 -19.84 -25.49 26.57
C GLY A 464 -19.36 -24.87 25.25
N ARG A 465 -19.82 -23.67 24.89
CA ARG A 465 -19.51 -23.02 23.61
C ARG A 465 -18.16 -22.32 23.67
N ARG A 466 -17.43 -22.34 22.55
CA ARG A 466 -16.17 -21.59 22.42
C ARG A 466 -16.48 -20.12 22.15
N ILE A 467 -15.88 -19.20 22.91
CA ILE A 467 -16.07 -17.76 22.74
C ILE A 467 -14.88 -17.19 21.97
N LEU A 468 -15.18 -16.47 20.88
CA LEU A 468 -14.23 -15.71 20.08
C LEU A 468 -14.50 -14.21 20.25
N ILE A 469 -13.48 -13.43 20.60
CA ILE A 469 -13.56 -11.98 20.72
C ILE A 469 -12.80 -11.34 19.55
N VAL A 470 -13.44 -10.44 18.81
CA VAL A 470 -12.88 -9.74 17.66
C VAL A 470 -12.95 -8.24 17.88
N SER A 471 -11.80 -7.59 17.95
CA SER A 471 -11.67 -6.14 18.12
C SER A 471 -11.70 -5.44 16.76
N CYS A 472 -12.84 -4.87 16.40
CA CYS A 472 -13.10 -4.24 15.10
C CYS A 472 -12.88 -2.71 15.09
N GLY A 473 -12.60 -2.10 16.25
CA GLY A 473 -12.43 -0.66 16.43
C GLY A 473 -10.97 -0.21 16.54
N ALA A 474 -10.59 0.45 17.64
CA ALA A 474 -9.28 1.10 17.82
C ALA A 474 -8.09 0.14 17.69
N VAL A 475 -8.25 -1.11 18.11
CA VAL A 475 -7.20 -2.15 18.06
C VAL A 475 -6.87 -2.55 16.63
N TRP A 476 -7.84 -2.52 15.71
CA TRP A 476 -7.61 -2.90 14.33
C TRP A 476 -7.11 -1.70 13.52
N ASP A 477 -5.89 -1.82 12.99
CA ASP A 477 -5.36 -0.91 11.97
C ASP A 477 -5.45 -1.55 10.57
N PRO A 478 -6.39 -1.12 9.70
CA PRO A 478 -6.54 -1.65 8.34
C PRO A 478 -5.32 -1.46 7.42
N LYS A 479 -4.36 -0.60 7.81
CA LYS A 479 -3.11 -0.43 7.05
C LYS A 479 -2.06 -1.48 7.42
N ALA A 480 -2.03 -1.92 8.67
CA ALA A 480 -1.09 -2.94 9.14
C ALA A 480 -1.67 -4.35 8.88
N VAL A 481 -2.94 -4.55 9.25
CA VAL A 481 -3.68 -5.79 9.00
C VAL A 481 -4.82 -5.47 8.04
N THR A 482 -4.62 -5.75 6.76
CA THR A 482 -5.63 -5.53 5.72
C THR A 482 -6.87 -6.40 5.95
N ALA A 483 -7.98 -6.08 5.29
CA ALA A 483 -9.20 -6.88 5.38
C ALA A 483 -9.00 -8.33 4.92
N GLU A 484 -8.13 -8.57 3.93
CA GLU A 484 -7.78 -9.91 3.47
C GLU A 484 -7.02 -10.70 4.54
N LYS A 485 -6.02 -10.08 5.18
CA LYS A 485 -5.29 -10.67 6.31
C LYS A 485 -6.21 -10.96 7.49
N LEU A 486 -7.09 -10.01 7.81
CA LEU A 486 -8.12 -10.19 8.85
C LEU A 486 -9.03 -11.39 8.54
N PHE A 487 -9.46 -11.54 7.28
CA PHE A 487 -10.24 -12.70 6.84
C PHE A 487 -9.45 -14.01 7.00
N ARG A 488 -8.18 -14.05 6.57
CA ARG A 488 -7.32 -15.24 6.69
C ARG A 488 -7.06 -15.63 8.14
N MET A 489 -6.80 -14.66 9.01
CA MET A 489 -6.70 -14.89 10.46
C MET A 489 -7.98 -15.55 10.99
N PHE A 490 -9.13 -14.99 10.63
CA PHE A 490 -10.43 -15.51 11.04
C PHE A 490 -10.66 -16.92 10.48
N TYR A 491 -10.31 -17.18 9.22
CA TYR A 491 -10.42 -18.49 8.60
C TYR A 491 -9.55 -19.55 9.30
N LEU A 492 -8.28 -19.25 9.58
CA LEU A 492 -7.35 -20.15 10.27
C LEU A 492 -7.85 -20.54 11.67
N VAL A 493 -8.36 -19.58 12.44
CA VAL A 493 -8.95 -19.84 13.76
C VAL A 493 -10.09 -20.85 13.66
N HIS A 494 -10.94 -20.75 12.65
CA HIS A 494 -12.06 -21.67 12.48
C HIS A 494 -11.63 -23.06 11.98
N LEU A 495 -10.56 -23.15 11.17
CA LEU A 495 -9.99 -24.44 10.77
C LEU A 495 -9.43 -25.23 11.95
N VAL A 496 -8.86 -24.56 12.94
CA VAL A 496 -8.38 -25.24 14.16
C VAL A 496 -9.54 -25.51 15.11
N ALA A 497 -10.47 -24.56 15.28
CA ALA A 497 -11.64 -24.75 16.14
C ALA A 497 -12.53 -25.93 15.71
N GLN A 498 -12.58 -26.27 14.41
CA GLN A 498 -13.36 -27.41 13.92
C GLN A 498 -12.76 -28.77 14.30
N LEU A 499 -11.51 -28.84 14.75
CA LEU A 499 -10.88 -30.09 15.20
C LEU A 499 -11.32 -30.49 16.61
N GLU A 500 -11.89 -29.56 17.38
CA GLU A 500 -12.23 -29.75 18.78
C GLU A 500 -13.67 -30.29 18.93
N PRO A 501 -13.89 -31.55 19.38
CA PRO A 501 -15.22 -32.16 19.37
C PRO A 501 -16.27 -31.40 20.20
N ALA A 502 -15.87 -30.86 21.35
CA ALA A 502 -16.73 -30.01 22.17
C ALA A 502 -17.18 -28.74 21.45
N THR A 503 -16.35 -28.17 20.57
CA THR A 503 -16.71 -27.01 19.75
C THR A 503 -17.57 -27.40 18.55
N GLN A 504 -17.35 -28.57 17.94
CA GLN A 504 -18.25 -29.11 16.92
C GLN A 504 -19.67 -29.34 17.49
N ILE A 505 -19.76 -29.86 18.72
CA ILE A 505 -21.03 -30.18 19.39
C ILE A 505 -21.71 -28.92 19.93
N ASN A 506 -21.05 -28.14 20.78
CA ASN A 506 -21.71 -27.00 21.46
C ASN A 506 -21.78 -25.74 20.58
N GLY A 507 -20.83 -25.58 19.66
CA GLY A 507 -20.74 -24.45 18.74
C GLY A 507 -19.90 -23.27 19.25
N VAL A 508 -19.96 -22.18 18.49
CA VAL A 508 -19.14 -20.97 18.68
C VAL A 508 -20.02 -19.75 18.94
N VAL A 509 -19.55 -18.87 19.82
CA VAL A 509 -20.11 -17.54 20.08
C VAL A 509 -19.08 -16.49 19.68
N ILE A 510 -19.48 -15.51 18.88
CA ILE A 510 -18.59 -14.44 18.41
C ILE A 510 -19.01 -13.12 19.05
N VAL A 511 -18.08 -12.47 19.73
CA VAL A 511 -18.22 -11.15 20.32
C VAL A 511 -17.39 -10.17 19.50
N MET A 512 -18.02 -9.20 18.87
CA MET A 512 -17.37 -8.17 18.07
C MET A 512 -17.38 -6.84 18.83
N ASP A 513 -16.20 -6.36 19.20
CA ASP A 513 -16.01 -5.10 19.90
C ASP A 513 -15.69 -3.97 18.92
N PHE A 514 -16.59 -2.99 18.81
CA PHE A 514 -16.44 -1.83 17.94
C PHE A 514 -15.95 -0.57 18.68
N GLU A 515 -15.41 -0.72 19.89
CA GLU A 515 -14.84 0.39 20.65
C GLU A 515 -13.76 1.14 19.87
N GLY A 516 -13.95 2.45 19.69
CA GLY A 516 -13.03 3.29 18.92
C GLY A 516 -13.08 3.08 17.40
N LEU A 517 -14.16 2.50 16.87
CA LEU A 517 -14.42 2.45 15.43
C LEU A 517 -14.39 3.87 14.82
N SER A 518 -13.58 4.05 13.78
CA SER A 518 -13.46 5.30 13.03
C SER A 518 -13.61 5.08 11.52
N LEU A 519 -13.65 6.16 10.74
CA LEU A 519 -13.67 6.09 9.26
C LEU A 519 -12.48 5.31 8.68
N LYS A 520 -11.37 5.18 9.41
CA LYS A 520 -10.22 4.37 9.01
C LYS A 520 -10.62 2.90 8.86
N GLN A 521 -11.24 2.32 9.89
CA GLN A 521 -11.72 0.94 9.89
C GLN A 521 -12.90 0.75 8.92
N VAL A 522 -13.83 1.71 8.85
CA VAL A 522 -14.96 1.64 7.90
C VAL A 522 -14.46 1.54 6.45
N ARG A 523 -13.42 2.29 6.06
CA ARG A 523 -12.82 2.19 4.72
C ARG A 523 -12.13 0.85 4.45
N GLY A 524 -11.67 0.16 5.50
CA GLY A 524 -11.15 -1.21 5.40
C GLY A 524 -12.26 -2.24 5.16
N LEU A 525 -13.51 -1.92 5.50
CA LEU A 525 -14.67 -2.79 5.32
C LEU A 525 -15.35 -2.44 3.98
N SER A 526 -15.00 -3.14 2.90
CA SER A 526 -15.63 -2.97 1.59
C SER A 526 -16.89 -3.86 1.43
N PRO A 527 -17.81 -3.58 0.49
CA PRO A 527 -18.90 -4.48 0.17
C PRO A 527 -18.44 -5.89 -0.24
N SER A 528 -17.31 -6.00 -0.94
CA SER A 528 -16.71 -7.29 -1.32
C SER A 528 -16.23 -8.08 -0.10
N PHE A 529 -15.56 -7.42 0.84
CA PHE A 529 -15.16 -8.04 2.10
C PHE A 529 -16.37 -8.44 2.96
N SER A 530 -17.39 -7.58 3.07
CA SER A 530 -18.63 -7.89 3.80
C SER A 530 -19.32 -9.13 3.23
N LYS A 531 -19.44 -9.22 1.90
CA LYS A 531 -19.98 -10.40 1.22
C LYS A 531 -19.13 -11.64 1.47
N LEU A 532 -17.80 -11.53 1.35
CA LEU A 532 -16.86 -12.63 1.61
C LEU A 532 -17.03 -13.19 3.03
N LEU A 533 -16.91 -12.33 4.05
CA LEU A 533 -16.98 -12.73 5.46
C LEU A 533 -18.34 -13.32 5.82
N LEU A 534 -19.44 -12.70 5.37
CA LEU A 534 -20.78 -13.20 5.66
C LEU A 534 -21.13 -14.48 4.89
N THR A 535 -20.61 -14.68 3.68
CA THR A 535 -20.78 -15.95 2.96
C THR A 535 -20.01 -17.06 3.69
N PHE A 536 -18.77 -16.79 4.14
CA PHE A 536 -18.00 -17.73 4.93
C PHE A 536 -18.73 -18.15 6.21
N LEU A 537 -19.12 -17.19 7.04
CA LEU A 537 -19.78 -17.41 8.33
C LEU A 537 -21.11 -18.16 8.23
N GLN A 538 -21.86 -17.98 7.15
CA GLN A 538 -23.21 -18.53 7.00
C GLN A 538 -23.25 -19.84 6.21
N GLU A 539 -22.31 -20.05 5.28
CA GLU A 539 -22.41 -21.11 4.27
C GLU A 539 -21.16 -21.99 4.16
N ALA A 540 -19.98 -21.49 4.53
CA ALA A 540 -18.70 -22.13 4.25
C ALA A 540 -17.79 -22.37 5.46
N VAL A 541 -18.40 -22.48 6.66
CA VAL A 541 -17.72 -22.90 7.88
C VAL A 541 -18.45 -24.12 8.47
N PRO A 542 -17.78 -25.27 8.68
CA PRO A 542 -18.42 -26.47 9.23
C PRO A 542 -18.49 -26.40 10.76
N LEU A 543 -18.98 -25.27 11.29
CA LEU A 543 -19.15 -25.02 12.72
C LEU A 543 -20.54 -24.46 13.01
N ARG A 544 -21.07 -24.81 14.18
CA ARG A 544 -22.36 -24.31 14.67
C ARG A 544 -22.18 -22.89 15.24
N MET A 545 -22.37 -21.86 14.42
CA MET A 545 -22.36 -20.47 14.88
C MET A 545 -23.61 -20.15 15.70
N LYS A 546 -23.54 -20.08 17.04
CA LYS A 546 -24.72 -19.97 17.90
C LYS A 546 -25.19 -18.53 18.04
N GLU A 547 -24.30 -17.61 18.37
CA GLU A 547 -24.65 -16.20 18.67
C GLU A 547 -23.53 -15.25 18.21
N PHE A 548 -23.93 -14.05 17.77
CA PHE A 548 -23.06 -12.94 17.39
C PHE A 548 -23.45 -11.70 18.21
N HIS A 549 -22.52 -11.19 19.01
CA HIS A 549 -22.75 -10.05 19.90
C HIS A 549 -21.97 -8.84 19.40
N ILE A 550 -22.67 -7.75 19.11
CA ILE A 550 -22.07 -6.47 18.71
C ILE A 550 -22.01 -5.56 19.94
N LEU A 551 -20.80 -5.23 20.37
CA LEU A 551 -20.51 -4.42 21.55
C LEU A 551 -19.94 -3.05 21.18
N LYS A 552 -20.24 -2.07 22.04
CA LYS A 552 -19.65 -0.72 22.03
C LYS A 552 -19.69 -0.04 20.65
N GLN A 553 -20.69 -0.36 19.83
CA GLN A 553 -20.79 0.17 18.48
C GLN A 553 -21.21 1.66 18.48
N PRO A 554 -20.39 2.58 17.96
CA PRO A 554 -20.70 4.02 17.92
C PRO A 554 -21.64 4.37 16.77
N TYR A 555 -22.13 5.62 16.69
CA TYR A 555 -23.05 6.05 15.62
C TYR A 555 -22.54 5.76 14.20
N ILE A 556 -21.23 5.91 13.97
CA ILE A 556 -20.58 5.60 12.68
C ILE A 556 -20.70 4.12 12.28
N PHE A 557 -21.00 3.21 13.21
CA PHE A 557 -21.31 1.81 12.91
C PHE A 557 -22.47 1.66 11.93
N ASN A 558 -23.39 2.62 11.82
CA ASN A 558 -24.45 2.58 10.81
C ASN A 558 -23.91 2.46 9.37
N MET A 559 -22.71 2.97 9.10
CA MET A 559 -22.02 2.77 7.83
C MET A 559 -21.58 1.31 7.64
N VAL A 560 -21.01 0.70 8.69
CA VAL A 560 -20.67 -0.73 8.70
C VAL A 560 -21.93 -1.58 8.54
N TRP A 561 -22.99 -1.27 9.29
CA TRP A 561 -24.26 -1.97 9.18
C TRP A 561 -24.85 -1.93 7.77
N THR A 562 -24.76 -0.79 7.09
CA THR A 562 -25.24 -0.63 5.71
C THR A 562 -24.49 -1.54 4.72
N LEU A 563 -23.20 -1.77 4.94
CA LEU A 563 -22.37 -2.65 4.10
C LEU A 563 -22.69 -4.13 4.32
N PHE A 564 -23.01 -4.53 5.55
CA PHE A 564 -23.22 -5.92 5.93
C PHE A 564 -24.68 -6.37 5.76
N LYS A 565 -25.66 -5.51 6.10
CA LYS A 565 -27.10 -5.81 6.09
C LYS A 565 -27.60 -6.52 4.82
N PRO A 566 -27.19 -6.14 3.59
CA PRO A 566 -27.67 -6.78 2.36
C PRO A 566 -27.30 -8.27 2.24
N PHE A 567 -26.29 -8.74 2.96
CA PHE A 567 -25.77 -10.11 2.86
C PHE A 567 -26.11 -10.99 4.08
N ILE A 568 -26.90 -10.47 5.03
CA ILE A 568 -27.31 -11.20 6.23
C ILE A 568 -28.56 -12.02 5.90
N GLY A 569 -28.45 -13.35 5.95
CA GLY A 569 -29.58 -14.26 5.84
C GLY A 569 -30.39 -14.38 7.13
N ASP A 570 -31.61 -14.90 7.04
CA ASP A 570 -32.57 -14.96 8.17
C ASP A 570 -32.02 -15.71 9.39
N LYS A 571 -31.24 -16.78 9.16
CA LYS A 571 -30.63 -17.57 10.23
C LYS A 571 -29.63 -16.74 11.03
N LEU A 572 -28.75 -15.98 10.37
CA LEU A 572 -27.79 -15.12 11.03
C LEU A 572 -28.49 -13.92 11.69
N LYS A 573 -29.50 -13.34 11.02
CA LYS A 573 -30.29 -12.23 11.56
C LYS A 573 -30.91 -12.55 12.92
N LYS A 574 -31.42 -13.78 13.11
CA LYS A 574 -31.97 -14.27 14.38
C LYS A 574 -30.91 -14.52 15.48
N ARG A 575 -29.62 -14.55 15.12
CA ARG A 575 -28.48 -14.84 16.01
C ARG A 575 -27.63 -13.61 16.29
N LEU A 576 -28.00 -12.45 15.74
CA LEU A 576 -27.26 -11.20 15.86
C LEU A 576 -27.88 -10.30 16.93
N TYR A 577 -27.09 -9.95 17.94
CA TYR A 577 -27.54 -9.17 19.11
C TYR A 577 -26.70 -7.91 19.27
N PHE A 578 -27.38 -6.76 19.38
CA PHE A 578 -26.75 -5.45 19.54
C PHE A 578 -26.88 -4.96 20.98
N HIS A 579 -25.75 -4.70 21.63
CA HIS A 579 -25.72 -4.34 23.05
C HIS A 579 -25.39 -2.87 23.28
N GLY A 580 -24.68 -2.23 22.35
CA GLY A 580 -24.14 -0.88 22.59
C GLY A 580 -23.12 -0.96 23.72
N SER A 581 -23.13 0.03 24.63
CA SER A 581 -22.27 0.04 25.81
C SER A 581 -22.89 -0.65 27.04
N ASP A 582 -24.10 -1.22 26.92
CA ASP A 582 -24.81 -1.84 28.04
C ASP A 582 -24.49 -3.34 28.15
N MET A 583 -23.50 -3.67 28.98
CA MET A 583 -23.07 -5.07 29.22
C MET A 583 -24.15 -5.90 29.91
N LYS A 584 -25.14 -5.30 30.59
CA LYS A 584 -26.25 -6.08 31.17
C LYS A 584 -27.09 -6.75 30.09
N LYS A 585 -27.17 -6.19 28.87
CA LYS A 585 -27.81 -6.85 27.72
C LYS A 585 -27.02 -8.06 27.25
N LEU A 586 -25.68 -7.98 27.23
CA LEU A 586 -24.83 -9.12 26.93
C LEU A 586 -25.01 -10.23 27.97
N HIS A 587 -25.14 -9.87 29.25
CA HIS A 587 -25.31 -10.83 30.35
C HIS A 587 -26.60 -11.65 30.28
N LYS A 588 -27.60 -11.22 29.49
CA LYS A 588 -28.80 -12.03 29.19
C LYS A 588 -28.51 -13.24 28.31
N HIS A 589 -27.36 -13.24 27.63
CA HIS A 589 -26.97 -14.28 26.67
C HIS A 589 -25.77 -15.11 27.14
N ILE A 590 -24.80 -14.49 27.82
CA ILE A 590 -23.56 -15.11 28.31
C ILE A 590 -23.42 -14.79 29.81
N ASP A 591 -23.05 -15.74 30.67
CA ASP A 591 -22.86 -15.41 32.10
C ASP A 591 -21.70 -14.42 32.29
N PRO A 592 -21.80 -13.48 33.24
CA PRO A 592 -20.64 -12.76 33.72
C PRO A 592 -19.48 -13.66 34.16
N ALA A 593 -19.73 -14.83 34.74
CA ALA A 593 -18.70 -15.80 35.14
C ALA A 593 -17.95 -16.45 33.96
N ASP A 594 -18.49 -16.34 32.74
CA ASP A 594 -17.87 -16.87 31.52
C ASP A 594 -17.06 -15.80 30.77
N LEU A 595 -17.21 -14.53 31.16
CA LEU A 595 -16.62 -13.38 30.49
C LEU A 595 -15.46 -12.75 31.30
N PRO A 596 -14.45 -12.19 30.63
CA PRO A 596 -13.43 -11.36 31.27
C PRO A 596 -13.99 -10.05 31.84
N LYS A 597 -13.36 -9.51 32.89
CA LYS A 597 -13.71 -8.21 33.50
C LYS A 597 -13.82 -7.05 32.50
N ASN A 598 -12.92 -6.97 31.50
CA ASN A 598 -12.96 -5.94 30.46
C ASN A 598 -14.10 -6.12 29.43
N TYR A 599 -14.87 -7.21 29.52
CA TYR A 599 -16.10 -7.45 28.75
C TYR A 599 -17.33 -7.59 29.66
N GLY A 600 -17.27 -7.03 30.88
CA GLY A 600 -18.39 -6.99 31.82
C GLY A 600 -18.52 -8.21 32.74
N GLY A 601 -17.62 -9.18 32.64
CA GLY A 601 -17.67 -10.40 33.45
C GLY A 601 -16.91 -10.35 34.78
N THR A 602 -16.78 -11.51 35.43
CA THR A 602 -16.13 -11.67 36.73
C THR A 602 -14.77 -12.38 36.65
N ARG A 603 -14.42 -12.99 35.51
CA ARG A 603 -13.10 -13.58 35.28
C ARG A 603 -12.01 -12.50 35.25
N PRO A 604 -10.73 -12.87 35.47
CA PRO A 604 -9.62 -11.96 35.20
C PRO A 604 -9.78 -11.24 33.85
N ALA A 605 -9.39 -9.96 33.82
CA ALA A 605 -9.43 -9.22 32.57
C ALA A 605 -8.59 -9.96 31.53
N LEU A 606 -9.03 -9.93 30.27
CA LEU A 606 -8.29 -10.55 29.18
C LEU A 606 -6.96 -9.82 29.02
N ASP A 607 -5.89 -10.42 29.52
CA ASP A 607 -4.53 -9.88 29.56
C ASP A 607 -3.58 -10.54 28.55
N TYR A 608 -4.01 -11.64 27.94
CA TYR A 608 -3.36 -12.30 26.81
C TYR A 608 -3.95 -11.86 25.46
N SER A 609 -3.27 -12.24 24.39
CA SER A 609 -3.54 -11.87 23.00
C SER A 609 -3.43 -13.07 22.06
N SER A 610 -3.67 -12.86 20.76
CA SER A 610 -3.38 -13.83 19.71
C SER A 610 -1.96 -14.37 19.73
N ARG A 611 -0.97 -13.61 20.20
CA ARG A 611 0.40 -14.10 20.41
C ARG A 611 0.46 -15.35 21.30
N ASP A 612 -0.38 -15.39 22.33
CA ASP A 612 -0.29 -16.37 23.40
C ASP A 612 -0.96 -17.71 23.03
N TRP A 613 -1.94 -17.69 22.11
CA TRP A 613 -2.60 -18.88 21.59
C TRP A 613 -2.23 -19.23 20.14
N TYR A 614 -1.51 -18.37 19.42
CA TYR A 614 -1.01 -18.67 18.07
C TYR A 614 -0.19 -19.98 17.95
N PRO A 615 0.62 -20.40 18.95
CA PRO A 615 1.29 -21.70 18.92
C PRO A 615 0.33 -22.89 18.74
N CYS A 616 -0.92 -22.78 19.20
CA CYS A 616 -1.96 -23.77 18.90
C CYS A 616 -2.22 -23.85 17.40
N ILE A 617 -2.33 -22.72 16.68
CA ILE A 617 -2.51 -22.73 15.23
C ILE A 617 -1.31 -23.36 14.52
N GLU A 618 -0.08 -23.02 14.93
CA GLU A 618 1.15 -23.60 14.36
C GLU A 618 1.20 -25.12 14.53
N LYS A 619 0.79 -25.64 15.69
CA LYS A 619 0.72 -27.09 15.96
C LYS A 619 -0.13 -27.85 14.94
N TYR A 620 -1.16 -27.23 14.38
CA TYR A 620 -2.07 -27.86 13.40
C TYR A 620 -1.77 -27.49 11.94
N THR A 621 -0.55 -27.04 11.63
CA THR A 621 -0.15 -26.68 10.26
C THR A 621 -0.37 -27.81 9.25
N GLU A 622 -0.05 -29.06 9.59
CA GLU A 622 -0.29 -30.22 8.70
C GLU A 622 -1.77 -30.41 8.37
N HIS A 623 -2.66 -30.23 9.35
CA HIS A 623 -4.10 -30.28 9.11
C HIS A 623 -4.54 -29.16 8.17
N ILE A 624 -4.02 -27.94 8.35
CA ILE A 624 -4.33 -26.78 7.50
C ILE A 624 -3.85 -27.02 6.06
N GLN A 625 -2.66 -27.58 5.88
CA GLN A 625 -2.14 -27.97 4.56
C GLN A 625 -3.02 -29.05 3.91
N ARG A 626 -3.40 -30.09 4.67
CA ARG A 626 -4.33 -31.12 4.19
C ARG A 626 -5.69 -30.53 3.82
N TRP A 627 -6.19 -29.58 4.62
CA TRP A 627 -7.43 -28.85 4.34
C TRP A 627 -7.34 -28.00 3.07
N ASN A 628 -6.19 -27.40 2.77
CA ASN A 628 -5.96 -26.65 1.55
C ASN A 628 -6.20 -27.51 0.30
N GLY A 629 -5.81 -28.79 0.33
CA GLY A 629 -6.01 -29.75 -0.76
C GLY A 629 -7.45 -30.24 -0.96
N TYR A 630 -8.39 -29.96 -0.03
CA TYR A 630 -9.79 -30.36 -0.20
C TYR A 630 -10.62 -29.34 -0.97
N ALA A 631 -11.27 -29.76 -2.05
CA ALA A 631 -11.99 -28.86 -2.95
C ALA A 631 -12.89 -29.64 -3.91
N LYS A 632 -13.45 -28.99 -4.94
CA LYS A 632 -14.09 -29.72 -6.05
C LYS A 632 -13.04 -30.62 -6.74
N LYS A 633 -13.37 -31.82 -7.19
CA LYS A 633 -12.57 -32.61 -8.15
C LYS A 633 -12.39 -31.92 -9.50
N ALA A 634 -13.06 -30.80 -9.80
CA ALA A 634 -12.65 -29.91 -10.89
C ALA A 634 -11.48 -28.99 -10.48
N LEU A 635 -11.37 -28.67 -9.18
CA LEU A 635 -10.19 -28.09 -8.51
C LEU A 635 -9.10 -29.13 -8.23
N ARG A 636 -9.44 -30.42 -8.15
CA ARG A 636 -8.50 -31.55 -8.11
C ARG A 636 -8.20 -32.11 -9.49
N ARG A 637 -9.04 -31.88 -10.50
CA ARG A 637 -8.59 -31.70 -11.88
C ARG A 637 -7.68 -30.51 -11.81
N CYS A 638 -7.97 -29.34 -11.29
CA CYS A 638 -6.90 -28.36 -11.01
C CYS A 638 -5.77 -28.80 -10.01
N ASP A 639 -5.72 -30.02 -9.41
CA ASP A 639 -4.54 -30.51 -8.64
C ASP A 639 -3.79 -31.66 -9.36
N SER A 640 -4.47 -32.58 -10.04
CA SER A 640 -3.92 -33.55 -11.02
C SER A 640 -3.73 -32.94 -12.42
N CYS A 641 -4.40 -31.82 -12.62
CA CYS A 641 -4.30 -30.72 -13.58
C CYS A 641 -3.82 -29.43 -12.86
N LEU A 642 -3.15 -29.54 -11.70
CA LEU A 642 -1.88 -28.84 -11.42
C LEU A 642 -0.71 -29.81 -11.62
N GLY A 643 -0.96 -31.13 -11.61
CA GLY A 643 -0.13 -32.11 -12.30
C GLY A 643 -0.18 -31.99 -13.84
N THR A 644 -1.20 -31.32 -14.37
CA THR A 644 -1.40 -30.99 -15.79
C THR A 644 -2.39 -29.82 -15.92
N MET A 645 -2.15 -28.68 -15.25
CA MET A 645 -2.72 -27.43 -15.78
C MET A 645 -1.97 -27.38 -17.08
N GLY A 646 -2.62 -27.83 -18.17
CA GLY A 646 -1.95 -28.50 -19.29
C GLY A 646 -0.64 -27.79 -19.48
N LYS A 647 0.47 -28.45 -19.10
CA LYS A 647 1.79 -27.80 -19.01
C LYS A 647 1.82 -26.89 -20.21
N PHE A 648 2.02 -25.59 -20.02
CA PHE A 648 2.08 -24.73 -21.19
C PHE A 648 3.09 -25.41 -22.11
N GLU A 649 2.66 -25.90 -23.25
CA GLU A 649 3.51 -26.66 -24.15
C GLU A 649 3.63 -25.80 -25.39
N LEU A 650 4.86 -25.64 -25.85
CA LEU A 650 5.07 -24.96 -27.13
C LEU A 650 4.41 -25.81 -28.20
N GLU A 651 3.59 -25.17 -29.03
CA GLU A 651 2.95 -25.81 -30.17
C GLU A 651 4.00 -25.99 -31.28
N THR A 652 4.85 -27.01 -31.15
CA THR A 652 5.92 -27.34 -32.10
C THR A 652 5.47 -28.25 -33.24
N ALA A 653 4.21 -28.70 -33.23
CA ALA A 653 3.63 -29.49 -34.30
C ALA A 653 3.69 -28.74 -35.64
N PRO A 654 3.77 -29.46 -36.78
CA PRO A 654 3.71 -28.86 -38.10
C PRO A 654 2.46 -27.97 -38.28
N PRO A 655 2.54 -26.88 -39.07
CA PRO A 655 1.39 -26.02 -39.31
C PRO A 655 0.21 -26.79 -39.90
N SER A 656 -1.01 -26.48 -39.43
CA SER A 656 -2.25 -26.97 -40.04
C SER A 656 -2.44 -26.43 -41.47
N GLU A 657 -3.33 -27.04 -42.24
CA GLU A 657 -3.66 -26.56 -43.60
C GLU A 657 -4.14 -25.10 -43.61
N GLU A 658 -4.90 -24.68 -42.59
CA GLU A 658 -5.33 -23.30 -42.41
C GLU A 658 -4.16 -22.35 -42.20
N LEU A 659 -3.18 -22.74 -41.37
CA LEU A 659 -1.96 -21.96 -41.14
C LEU A 659 -1.08 -21.90 -42.40
N LEU A 660 -1.02 -22.99 -43.16
CA LEU A 660 -0.30 -23.02 -44.45
C LEU A 660 -0.97 -22.10 -45.48
N ALA A 661 -2.30 -22.02 -45.51
CA ALA A 661 -3.01 -21.07 -46.35
C ALA A 661 -2.69 -19.61 -45.99
N ILE A 662 -2.64 -19.28 -44.69
CA ILE A 662 -2.21 -17.97 -44.20
C ILE A 662 -0.75 -17.70 -44.57
N ALA A 663 0.14 -18.68 -44.40
CA ALA A 663 1.55 -18.55 -44.75
C ALA A 663 1.75 -18.32 -46.26
N LYS A 664 1.01 -19.04 -47.11
CA LYS A 664 1.00 -18.81 -48.55
C LYS A 664 0.56 -17.39 -48.90
N GLN A 665 -0.53 -16.91 -48.29
CA GLN A 665 -1.11 -15.60 -48.58
C GLN A 665 -0.27 -14.44 -48.03
N GLU A 666 0.15 -14.49 -46.77
CA GLU A 666 0.83 -13.38 -46.09
C GLU A 666 2.36 -13.40 -46.27
N LEU A 667 2.95 -14.60 -46.41
CA LEU A 667 4.40 -14.82 -46.38
C LEU A 667 4.97 -15.33 -47.71
N ARG A 668 4.12 -15.67 -48.69
CA ARG A 668 4.51 -16.31 -49.96
C ARG A 668 5.09 -17.72 -49.76
N GLU A 669 4.74 -18.41 -48.68
CA GLU A 669 5.21 -19.77 -48.40
C GLU A 669 4.46 -20.79 -49.29
N THR A 670 5.04 -21.15 -50.43
CA THR A 670 4.68 -22.36 -51.20
C THR A 670 5.82 -23.39 -51.08
N PRO A 671 5.59 -24.69 -51.35
CA PRO A 671 6.65 -25.70 -51.31
C PRO A 671 7.87 -25.33 -52.15
N GLU A 672 7.66 -24.76 -53.35
CA GLU A 672 8.71 -24.36 -54.28
C GLU A 672 9.49 -23.15 -53.76
N VAL A 673 8.78 -22.11 -53.30
CA VAL A 673 9.40 -20.90 -52.74
C VAL A 673 10.18 -21.22 -51.47
N ARG A 674 9.64 -22.09 -50.61
CA ARG A 674 10.29 -22.54 -49.39
C ARG A 674 11.58 -23.27 -49.70
N ALA A 675 11.54 -24.27 -50.59
CA ALA A 675 12.74 -25.03 -50.97
C ALA A 675 13.83 -24.12 -51.57
N ALA A 676 13.45 -23.22 -52.49
CA ALA A 676 14.38 -22.28 -53.11
C ALA A 676 15.01 -21.31 -52.11
N ALA A 677 14.20 -20.70 -51.25
CA ALA A 677 14.68 -19.70 -50.29
C ALA A 677 15.51 -20.30 -49.15
N VAL A 678 15.22 -21.53 -48.72
CA VAL A 678 16.04 -22.27 -47.74
C VAL A 678 17.42 -22.56 -48.33
N GLU A 679 17.49 -23.03 -49.57
CA GLU A 679 18.75 -23.31 -50.25
C GLU A 679 19.57 -22.03 -50.53
N GLU A 680 18.90 -20.96 -50.94
CA GLU A 680 19.54 -19.66 -51.13
C GLU A 680 20.09 -19.10 -49.81
N LEU A 681 19.28 -19.10 -48.74
CA LEU A 681 19.74 -18.61 -47.44
C LEU A 681 20.87 -19.46 -46.87
N ARG A 682 20.83 -20.78 -47.06
CA ARG A 682 21.92 -21.69 -46.67
C ARG A 682 23.25 -21.25 -47.30
N LYS A 683 23.27 -21.05 -48.62
CA LYS A 683 24.47 -20.58 -49.34
C LYS A 683 24.94 -19.22 -48.83
N LEU A 684 24.02 -18.29 -48.58
CA LEU A 684 24.34 -16.96 -48.07
C LEU A 684 24.95 -17.00 -46.66
N VAL A 685 24.44 -17.86 -45.78
CA VAL A 685 24.96 -18.04 -44.41
C VAL A 685 26.33 -18.73 -44.44
N GLU A 686 26.53 -19.74 -45.28
CA GLU A 686 27.81 -20.43 -45.44
C GLU A 686 28.90 -19.52 -46.02
N ALA A 687 28.52 -18.63 -46.95
CA ALA A 687 29.42 -17.62 -47.52
C ALA A 687 29.73 -16.46 -46.54
N ALA A 688 28.92 -16.28 -45.48
CA ALA A 688 29.11 -15.20 -44.51
C ALA A 688 30.28 -15.52 -43.56
N THR A 689 31.39 -14.79 -43.72
CA THR A 689 32.57 -14.93 -42.85
C THR A 689 32.40 -14.24 -41.49
N ASP A 690 31.41 -13.36 -41.34
CA ASP A 690 31.12 -12.56 -40.14
C ASP A 690 30.12 -13.22 -39.18
N LEU A 691 29.39 -14.26 -39.62
CA LEU A 691 28.29 -14.85 -38.87
C LEU A 691 28.50 -16.34 -38.58
N CYS A 692 27.93 -16.78 -37.45
CA CYS A 692 27.83 -18.18 -37.06
C CYS A 692 26.36 -18.51 -36.78
N TYR A 693 25.72 -19.28 -37.66
CA TYR A 693 24.36 -19.78 -37.49
C TYR A 693 24.23 -21.21 -38.06
N PRO A 694 23.37 -22.04 -37.48
CA PRO A 694 22.94 -23.32 -38.05
C PRO A 694 22.30 -23.17 -39.44
N THR A 695 22.56 -24.14 -40.32
CA THR A 695 22.08 -24.15 -41.72
C THR A 695 21.01 -25.21 -42.00
N ASP A 696 20.51 -25.87 -40.94
CA ASP A 696 19.36 -26.77 -41.04
C ASP A 696 18.08 -26.01 -41.37
N GLU A 697 17.18 -26.64 -42.15
CA GLU A 697 15.97 -25.99 -42.67
C GLU A 697 15.09 -25.44 -41.53
N GLU A 698 14.90 -26.21 -40.46
CA GLU A 698 14.05 -25.83 -39.32
C GLU A 698 14.53 -24.52 -38.69
N PHE A 699 15.84 -24.35 -38.54
CA PHE A 699 16.43 -23.13 -38.00
C PHE A 699 16.35 -21.95 -38.97
N LEU A 700 16.64 -22.16 -40.26
CA LEU A 700 16.60 -21.10 -41.28
C LEU A 700 15.19 -20.53 -41.49
N ILE A 701 14.15 -21.36 -41.36
CA ILE A 701 12.76 -20.94 -41.51
C ILE A 701 12.34 -19.86 -40.50
N ILE A 702 12.94 -19.85 -39.30
CA ILE A 702 12.71 -18.84 -38.27
C ILE A 702 12.96 -17.42 -38.82
N PHE A 703 13.94 -17.26 -39.73
CA PHE A 703 14.32 -15.98 -40.32
C PHE A 703 13.63 -15.72 -41.67
N LEU A 704 13.28 -16.77 -42.40
CA LEU A 704 12.57 -16.67 -43.69
C LEU A 704 11.12 -16.25 -43.54
N ARG A 705 10.37 -16.78 -42.56
CA ARG A 705 8.96 -16.42 -42.36
C ARG A 705 8.72 -14.93 -42.09
N PRO A 706 9.38 -14.26 -41.12
CA PRO A 706 9.17 -12.83 -40.88
C PRO A 706 9.60 -11.96 -42.08
N THR A 707 10.45 -12.48 -42.96
CA THR A 707 10.97 -11.81 -44.15
C THR A 707 10.29 -12.25 -45.45
N LYS A 708 9.16 -12.99 -45.37
CA LYS A 708 8.36 -13.43 -46.52
C LYS A 708 9.16 -14.24 -47.56
N PHE A 709 10.06 -15.09 -47.06
CA PHE A 709 10.91 -15.98 -47.85
C PHE A 709 11.86 -15.26 -48.82
N TYR A 710 12.28 -14.03 -48.50
CA TYR A 710 13.39 -13.36 -49.19
C TYR A 710 14.70 -13.65 -48.46
N ALA A 711 15.56 -14.50 -49.04
CA ALA A 711 16.79 -14.98 -48.40
C ALA A 711 17.74 -13.84 -47.98
N GLU A 712 17.97 -12.85 -48.84
CA GLU A 712 18.79 -11.68 -48.51
C GLU A 712 18.23 -10.85 -47.33
N SER A 713 16.90 -10.74 -47.25
CA SER A 713 16.26 -10.06 -46.12
C SER A 713 16.40 -10.87 -44.83
N ALA A 714 16.34 -12.21 -44.91
CA ALA A 714 16.59 -13.09 -43.78
C ALA A 714 18.04 -12.99 -43.29
N LEU A 715 19.02 -12.98 -44.19
CA LEU A 715 20.43 -12.77 -43.84
C LEU A 715 20.64 -11.40 -43.16
N LYS A 716 20.00 -10.35 -43.67
CA LYS A 716 20.02 -9.03 -43.03
C LYS A 716 19.44 -9.05 -41.62
N LEU A 717 18.33 -9.75 -41.40
CA LEU A 717 17.75 -9.93 -40.07
C LEU A 717 18.70 -10.70 -39.14
N MET A 718 19.38 -11.74 -39.63
CA MET A 718 20.40 -12.48 -38.86
C MET A 718 21.56 -11.55 -38.45
N ARG A 719 22.06 -10.70 -39.36
CA ARG A 719 23.07 -9.68 -39.03
C ARG A 719 22.58 -8.69 -37.97
N ASN A 720 21.34 -8.20 -38.09
CA ASN A 720 20.78 -7.28 -37.10
C ASN A 720 20.71 -7.93 -35.71
N ILE A 721 20.35 -9.20 -35.62
CA ILE A 721 20.29 -9.95 -34.36
C ILE A 721 21.69 -10.15 -33.78
N ALA A 722 22.67 -10.50 -34.62
CA ALA A 722 24.07 -10.61 -34.23
C ALA A 722 24.62 -9.29 -33.66
N GLU A 723 24.39 -8.17 -34.35
CA GLU A 723 24.83 -6.84 -33.90
C GLU A 723 24.09 -6.38 -32.64
N PHE A 724 22.79 -6.67 -32.52
CA PHE A 724 22.02 -6.39 -31.31
C PHE A 724 22.57 -7.16 -30.10
N ASN A 725 22.83 -8.46 -30.26
CA ASN A 725 23.40 -9.30 -29.21
C ASN A 725 24.82 -8.83 -28.82
N LYS A 726 25.62 -8.39 -29.81
CA LYS A 726 26.93 -7.79 -29.58
C LYS A 726 26.85 -6.47 -28.82
N THR A 727 25.93 -5.59 -29.20
CA THR A 727 25.70 -4.29 -28.55
C THR A 727 25.25 -4.45 -27.09
N TYR A 728 24.39 -5.44 -26.82
CA TYR A 728 23.85 -5.71 -25.49
C TYR A 728 24.45 -6.97 -24.84
N LYS A 729 25.74 -7.22 -25.11
CA LYS A 729 26.46 -8.43 -24.67
C LYS A 729 26.36 -8.64 -23.16
N GLU A 730 26.55 -7.60 -22.36
CA GLU A 730 26.50 -7.72 -20.88
C GLU A 730 25.13 -8.23 -20.37
N THR A 731 24.04 -7.88 -21.05
CA THR A 731 22.68 -8.27 -20.68
C THR A 731 22.29 -9.66 -21.21
N LEU A 732 22.81 -10.05 -22.38
CA LEU A 732 22.31 -11.19 -23.17
C LEU A 732 23.28 -12.35 -23.35
N PHE A 733 24.57 -12.15 -23.07
CA PHE A 733 25.60 -13.16 -23.29
C PHE A 733 25.30 -14.42 -22.48
N ASN A 734 25.19 -15.54 -23.20
CA ASN A 734 24.86 -16.85 -22.65
C ASN A 734 23.64 -16.84 -21.71
N LEU A 735 22.63 -16.00 -21.99
CA LEU A 735 21.43 -15.91 -21.16
C LEU A 735 20.67 -17.24 -21.16
N MET A 736 20.62 -17.88 -20.00
CA MET A 736 19.91 -19.14 -19.72
C MET A 736 18.63 -18.89 -18.90
N PRO A 737 17.64 -19.79 -18.94
CA PRO A 737 16.43 -19.66 -18.13
C PRO A 737 16.71 -19.48 -16.63
N ALA A 738 17.68 -20.22 -16.10
CA ALA A 738 18.08 -20.15 -14.68
C ALA A 738 18.44 -18.71 -14.24
N ASP A 739 19.02 -17.90 -15.12
CA ASP A 739 19.43 -16.53 -14.79
C ASP A 739 18.24 -15.57 -14.57
N VAL A 740 17.05 -15.97 -14.99
CA VAL A 740 15.81 -15.19 -14.88
C VAL A 740 14.71 -15.94 -14.12
N GLN A 741 15.04 -17.09 -13.53
CA GLN A 741 14.11 -17.97 -12.83
C GLN A 741 13.32 -17.24 -11.74
N ASN A 742 14.01 -16.51 -10.86
CA ASN A 742 13.38 -15.79 -9.75
C ASN A 742 12.36 -14.76 -10.26
N VAL A 743 12.67 -14.11 -11.40
CA VAL A 743 11.77 -13.13 -12.01
C VAL A 743 10.50 -13.79 -12.57
N PHE A 744 10.64 -14.94 -13.23
CA PHE A 744 9.51 -15.74 -13.70
C PHE A 744 8.65 -16.26 -12.54
N ILE A 745 9.28 -16.78 -11.50
CA ILE A 745 8.59 -17.53 -10.45
C ILE A 745 7.99 -16.59 -9.40
N GLU A 746 8.71 -15.56 -8.95
CA GLU A 746 8.34 -14.84 -7.73
C GLU A 746 7.50 -13.59 -7.97
N HIS A 747 7.58 -12.98 -9.16
CA HIS A 747 7.08 -11.61 -9.35
C HIS A 747 5.85 -11.45 -10.26
N ASN A 748 5.45 -12.50 -10.98
CA ASN A 748 4.25 -12.52 -11.84
C ASN A 748 4.05 -11.26 -12.73
N ILE A 749 5.14 -10.77 -13.32
CA ILE A 749 5.13 -9.55 -14.15
C ILE A 749 4.62 -9.88 -15.56
N ILE A 750 5.02 -11.02 -16.11
CA ILE A 750 4.75 -11.41 -17.50
C ILE A 750 3.97 -12.72 -17.52
N ASN A 751 2.89 -12.74 -18.30
CA ASN A 751 2.01 -13.90 -18.46
C ASN A 751 1.75 -14.20 -19.93
N ILE A 752 1.96 -15.44 -20.33
CA ILE A 752 1.68 -15.90 -21.69
C ILE A 752 0.36 -16.65 -21.67
N LEU A 753 -0.56 -16.25 -22.54
CA LEU A 753 -1.86 -16.87 -22.62
C LEU A 753 -1.73 -18.23 -23.32
N THR A 754 -2.30 -19.25 -22.72
CA THR A 754 -2.33 -20.62 -23.26
C THR A 754 -3.13 -20.68 -24.56
N ASN A 755 -4.19 -19.88 -24.66
CA ASN A 755 -4.96 -19.71 -25.88
C ASN A 755 -4.34 -18.66 -26.83
N ARG A 756 -4.78 -18.71 -28.08
CA ARG A 756 -4.50 -17.69 -29.11
C ARG A 756 -5.69 -16.75 -29.27
N ASP A 757 -5.46 -15.64 -29.96
CA ASP A 757 -6.55 -14.73 -30.31
C ASP A 757 -7.35 -15.20 -31.54
N GLN A 758 -8.33 -14.41 -31.96
CA GLN A 758 -9.21 -14.73 -33.09
C GLN A 758 -8.49 -14.86 -34.45
N HIS A 759 -7.21 -14.52 -34.51
CA HIS A 759 -6.36 -14.65 -35.71
C HIS A 759 -5.21 -15.65 -35.51
N GLY A 760 -5.26 -16.48 -34.47
CA GLY A 760 -4.23 -17.47 -34.17
C GLY A 760 -2.92 -16.87 -33.64
N ARG A 761 -2.92 -15.62 -33.17
CA ARG A 761 -1.71 -14.94 -32.68
C ARG A 761 -1.45 -15.32 -31.23
N ARG A 762 -0.17 -15.50 -30.88
CA ARG A 762 0.22 -15.77 -29.48
C ARG A 762 0.11 -14.47 -28.67
N MET A 763 -0.56 -14.55 -27.52
CA MET A 763 -0.82 -13.40 -26.66
C MET A 763 0.05 -13.43 -25.39
N MET A 764 0.50 -12.25 -24.98
CA MET A 764 1.23 -12.04 -23.74
C MET A 764 0.72 -10.79 -23.03
N VAL A 765 0.56 -10.87 -21.72
CA VAL A 765 0.28 -9.72 -20.84
C VAL A 765 1.53 -9.37 -20.04
N VAL A 766 1.85 -8.08 -19.98
CA VAL A 766 2.96 -7.53 -19.22
C VAL A 766 2.41 -6.50 -18.22
N ASN A 767 2.49 -6.81 -16.94
CA ASN A 767 2.00 -5.97 -15.85
C ASN A 767 3.08 -4.98 -15.43
N MET A 768 2.85 -3.69 -15.70
CA MET A 768 3.80 -2.59 -15.47
C MET A 768 3.42 -1.69 -14.29
N GLY A 769 2.52 -2.16 -13.42
CA GLY A 769 2.03 -1.41 -12.26
C GLY A 769 1.90 -2.27 -11.00
N GLU A 770 0.71 -2.80 -10.69
CA GLU A 770 0.40 -3.47 -9.41
C GLU A 770 1.42 -4.57 -9.03
N THR A 771 1.83 -5.42 -9.97
CA THR A 771 2.73 -6.56 -9.69
C THR A 771 4.21 -6.24 -9.83
N TRP A 772 4.58 -5.20 -10.57
CA TRP A 772 5.99 -4.85 -10.75
C TRP A 772 6.49 -4.08 -9.53
N ASP A 773 7.39 -4.69 -8.75
CA ASP A 773 8.20 -3.95 -7.77
C ASP A 773 9.57 -3.60 -8.35
N PRO A 774 9.84 -2.33 -8.71
CA PRO A 774 11.09 -1.94 -9.35
C PRO A 774 12.32 -2.02 -8.42
N LYS A 775 12.12 -2.24 -7.11
CA LYS A 775 13.22 -2.51 -6.18
C LYS A 775 13.69 -3.96 -6.26
N ALA A 776 12.78 -4.89 -6.49
CA ALA A 776 13.09 -6.31 -6.60
C ALA A 776 13.51 -6.69 -8.04
N VAL A 777 12.82 -6.13 -9.03
CA VAL A 777 13.04 -6.45 -10.46
C VAL A 777 13.35 -5.19 -11.25
N SER A 778 14.56 -5.10 -11.79
CA SER A 778 14.99 -4.00 -12.67
C SER A 778 14.33 -4.09 -14.05
N GLU A 779 14.30 -2.99 -14.79
CA GLU A 779 13.84 -2.99 -16.19
C GLU A 779 14.68 -3.92 -17.09
N GLU A 780 15.95 -4.11 -16.75
CA GLU A 780 16.84 -5.01 -17.46
C GLU A 780 16.47 -6.47 -17.22
N HIS A 781 16.13 -6.85 -15.98
CA HIS A 781 15.63 -8.18 -15.67
C HIS A 781 14.32 -8.48 -16.44
N ILE A 782 13.41 -7.51 -16.53
CA ILE A 782 12.20 -7.65 -17.36
C ILE A 782 12.57 -7.89 -18.83
N PHE A 783 13.52 -7.14 -19.37
CA PHE A 783 13.97 -7.34 -20.75
C PHE A 783 14.58 -8.73 -20.99
N ARG A 784 15.41 -9.23 -20.07
CA ARG A 784 15.98 -10.59 -20.15
C ARG A 784 14.89 -11.65 -20.17
N VAL A 785 13.85 -11.51 -19.34
CA VAL A 785 12.67 -12.39 -19.36
C VAL A 785 11.96 -12.35 -20.71
N LEU A 786 11.66 -11.14 -21.22
CA LEU A 786 11.01 -10.98 -22.53
C LEU A 786 11.84 -11.60 -23.67
N TYR A 787 13.17 -11.48 -23.62
CA TYR A 787 14.09 -12.06 -24.59
C TYR A 787 14.10 -13.60 -24.50
N THR A 788 14.07 -14.18 -23.31
CA THR A 788 13.94 -15.64 -23.13
C THR A 788 12.59 -16.15 -23.63
N ILE A 789 11.49 -15.44 -23.37
CA ILE A 789 10.16 -15.74 -23.93
C ILE A 789 10.21 -15.72 -25.46
N HIS A 790 10.87 -14.71 -26.02
CA HIS A 790 11.01 -14.57 -27.44
C HIS A 790 11.76 -15.75 -28.08
N LYS A 791 12.85 -16.23 -27.49
CA LYS A 791 13.58 -17.44 -27.97
C LYS A 791 12.69 -18.68 -28.02
N LEU A 792 11.79 -18.85 -27.05
CA LEU A 792 10.90 -20.01 -27.07
C LEU A 792 9.74 -19.82 -28.05
N ALA A 793 9.19 -18.62 -28.14
CA ALA A 793 8.08 -18.33 -29.05
C ALA A 793 8.45 -18.52 -30.54
N VAL A 794 9.74 -18.44 -30.91
CA VAL A 794 10.17 -18.78 -32.28
C VAL A 794 10.11 -20.26 -32.58
N LEU A 795 9.98 -21.16 -31.60
CA LEU A 795 9.83 -22.59 -31.87
C LEU A 795 8.43 -22.98 -32.36
N GLU A 796 7.42 -22.14 -32.17
CA GLU A 796 6.05 -22.44 -32.57
C GLU A 796 5.79 -22.01 -34.02
N PRO A 797 5.56 -22.94 -34.97
CA PRO A 797 5.30 -22.58 -36.36
C PRO A 797 4.07 -21.66 -36.51
N ALA A 798 3.02 -21.90 -35.71
CA ALA A 798 1.84 -21.05 -35.65
C ALA A 798 2.17 -19.60 -35.21
N THR A 799 3.10 -19.41 -34.28
CA THR A 799 3.53 -18.07 -33.83
C THR A 799 4.44 -17.40 -34.87
N GLN A 800 5.31 -18.14 -35.55
CA GLN A 800 6.11 -17.62 -36.67
C GLN A 800 5.19 -17.12 -37.80
N ILE A 801 4.11 -17.86 -38.11
CA ILE A 801 3.16 -17.54 -39.17
C ILE A 801 2.22 -16.42 -38.74
N SER A 802 1.42 -16.60 -37.69
CA SER A 802 0.36 -15.66 -37.30
C SER A 802 0.88 -14.41 -36.58
N GLY A 803 2.01 -14.53 -35.90
CA GLY A 803 2.63 -13.44 -35.13
C GLY A 803 2.15 -13.36 -33.68
N VAL A 804 2.47 -12.22 -33.05
CA VAL A 804 2.26 -11.99 -31.60
C VAL A 804 1.46 -10.73 -31.32
N VAL A 805 0.73 -10.76 -30.20
CA VAL A 805 0.02 -9.61 -29.60
C VAL A 805 0.50 -9.44 -28.16
N VAL A 806 0.87 -8.21 -27.79
CA VAL A 806 1.34 -7.88 -26.44
C VAL A 806 0.37 -6.90 -25.78
N ILE A 807 -0.06 -7.18 -24.57
CA ILE A 807 -0.93 -6.31 -23.77
C ILE A 807 -0.13 -5.81 -22.58
N TYR A 808 0.11 -4.51 -22.49
CA TYR A 808 0.72 -3.86 -21.33
C TYR A 808 -0.37 -3.31 -20.40
N ASP A 809 -0.44 -3.83 -19.19
CA ASP A 809 -1.33 -3.34 -18.14
C ASP A 809 -0.60 -2.37 -17.21
N PHE A 810 -1.08 -1.12 -17.16
CA PHE A 810 -0.52 -0.05 -16.33
C PHE A 810 -1.32 0.20 -15.05
N LYS A 811 -2.29 -0.65 -14.72
CA LYS A 811 -3.05 -0.57 -13.47
C LYS A 811 -2.09 -0.58 -12.28
N GLY A 812 -2.27 0.35 -11.36
CA GLY A 812 -1.39 0.53 -10.19
C GLY A 812 -0.03 1.18 -10.48
N MET A 813 0.23 1.64 -11.70
CA MET A 813 1.46 2.37 -12.00
C MET A 813 1.56 3.67 -11.18
N GLY A 814 2.55 3.72 -10.27
CA GLY A 814 3.03 4.92 -9.62
C GLY A 814 4.39 5.42 -10.12
N MET A 815 4.85 6.54 -9.55
CA MET A 815 6.13 7.19 -9.88
C MET A 815 7.36 6.29 -9.68
N LYS A 816 7.29 5.29 -8.78
CA LYS A 816 8.39 4.33 -8.58
C LYS A 816 8.73 3.57 -9.87
N HIS A 817 7.72 3.18 -10.66
CA HIS A 817 7.90 2.48 -11.93
C HIS A 817 8.53 3.41 -12.98
N VAL A 818 7.99 4.63 -13.11
CA VAL A 818 8.49 5.62 -14.07
C VAL A 818 9.97 5.94 -13.83
N ARG A 819 10.40 6.07 -12.56
CA ARG A 819 11.80 6.33 -12.20
C ARG A 819 12.74 5.18 -12.49
N SER A 820 12.21 3.95 -12.53
CA SER A 820 12.99 2.75 -12.84
C SER A 820 13.01 2.43 -14.34
N MET A 821 12.32 3.22 -15.16
CA MET A 821 12.43 3.19 -16.61
C MET A 821 13.49 4.17 -17.10
N SER A 822 14.27 3.78 -18.11
CA SER A 822 15.27 4.66 -18.73
C SER A 822 15.09 4.81 -20.24
N PRO A 823 15.53 5.93 -20.85
CA PRO A 823 15.61 6.03 -22.31
C PRO A 823 16.45 4.92 -22.95
N GLY A 824 17.51 4.47 -22.26
CA GLY A 824 18.36 3.36 -22.72
C GLY A 824 17.61 2.04 -22.78
N GLY A 825 16.84 1.72 -21.73
CA GLY A 825 15.96 0.55 -21.69
C GLY A 825 14.86 0.60 -22.75
N ALA A 826 14.23 1.77 -22.94
CA ALA A 826 13.23 2.00 -23.98
C ALA A 826 13.80 1.80 -25.39
N LYS A 827 14.99 2.37 -25.67
CA LYS A 827 15.71 2.17 -26.93
C LYS A 827 16.03 0.70 -27.15
N ARG A 828 16.57 -0.01 -26.15
CA ARG A 828 16.90 -1.44 -26.22
C ARG A 828 15.67 -2.29 -26.60
N LEU A 829 14.55 -2.09 -25.91
CA LEU A 829 13.31 -2.84 -26.20
C LEU A 829 12.76 -2.53 -27.59
N LEU A 830 12.72 -1.26 -28.00
CA LEU A 830 12.16 -0.86 -29.29
C LEU A 830 13.06 -1.25 -30.46
N THR A 831 14.39 -1.18 -30.33
CA THR A 831 15.33 -1.70 -31.34
C THR A 831 15.16 -3.21 -31.48
N PHE A 832 15.06 -3.96 -30.39
CA PHE A 832 14.82 -5.40 -30.43
C PHE A 832 13.56 -5.75 -31.22
N ILE A 833 12.41 -5.20 -30.83
CA ILE A 833 11.11 -5.52 -31.43
C ILE A 833 11.02 -5.12 -32.92
N GLN A 834 11.72 -4.06 -33.32
CA GLN A 834 11.60 -3.52 -34.68
C GLN A 834 12.63 -4.05 -35.66
N GLU A 835 13.84 -4.38 -35.19
CA GLU A 835 15.00 -4.63 -36.06
C GLU A 835 15.67 -5.99 -35.82
N ALA A 836 15.60 -6.52 -34.59
CA ALA A 836 16.36 -7.68 -34.14
C ALA A 836 15.46 -8.79 -33.56
N SER A 837 14.27 -8.97 -34.16
CA SER A 837 13.27 -9.94 -33.73
C SER A 837 12.76 -10.75 -34.93
N PRO A 838 12.95 -12.08 -34.96
CA PRO A 838 12.34 -12.97 -35.96
C PRO A 838 10.82 -13.22 -35.76
N LEU A 839 10.14 -12.52 -34.86
CA LEU A 839 8.68 -12.63 -34.71
C LEU A 839 7.96 -11.42 -35.28
N ARG A 840 6.74 -11.66 -35.77
CA ARG A 840 5.89 -10.62 -36.34
C ARG A 840 5.01 -10.02 -35.25
N VAL A 841 5.35 -8.85 -34.73
CA VAL A 841 4.45 -8.13 -33.81
C VAL A 841 3.26 -7.57 -34.57
N LYS A 842 2.05 -8.05 -34.30
CA LYS A 842 0.82 -7.64 -34.99
C LYS A 842 0.00 -6.62 -34.19
N GLY A 843 0.22 -6.51 -32.87
CA GLY A 843 -0.42 -5.50 -32.03
C GLY A 843 0.27 -5.34 -30.67
N ILE A 844 0.36 -4.10 -30.19
CA ILE A 844 0.75 -3.76 -28.83
C ILE A 844 -0.36 -2.91 -28.22
N HIS A 845 -1.04 -3.44 -27.21
CA HIS A 845 -2.17 -2.80 -26.56
C HIS A 845 -1.77 -2.29 -25.19
N PHE A 846 -2.05 -1.03 -24.91
CA PHE A 846 -1.82 -0.41 -23.62
C PHE A 846 -3.19 -0.26 -22.94
N ILE A 847 -3.35 -0.78 -21.72
CA ILE A 847 -4.60 -0.68 -20.94
C ILE A 847 -4.32 -0.07 -19.55
N ASN A 848 -5.36 0.46 -18.91
CA ASN A 848 -5.34 1.05 -17.57
C ASN A 848 -4.25 2.13 -17.39
N GLN A 849 -4.00 2.94 -18.42
CA GLN A 849 -2.95 3.96 -18.35
C GLN A 849 -3.36 5.10 -17.39
N PRO A 850 -2.60 5.37 -16.32
CA PRO A 850 -2.83 6.56 -15.51
C PRO A 850 -2.29 7.82 -16.21
N MET A 851 -2.61 9.01 -15.68
CA MET A 851 -2.06 10.29 -16.18
C MET A 851 -0.53 10.30 -16.28
N LEU A 852 0.16 9.58 -15.37
CA LEU A 852 1.62 9.44 -15.36
C LEU A 852 2.19 8.69 -16.57
N PHE A 853 1.37 7.92 -17.30
CA PHE A 853 1.79 7.18 -18.49
C PHE A 853 2.37 8.10 -19.57
N SER A 854 1.93 9.36 -19.65
CA SER A 854 2.51 10.35 -20.57
C SER A 854 4.03 10.51 -20.41
N MET A 855 4.55 10.37 -19.19
CA MET A 855 6.00 10.39 -18.91
C MET A 855 6.68 9.15 -19.48
N VAL A 856 6.09 7.97 -19.27
CA VAL A 856 6.57 6.72 -19.87
C VAL A 856 6.58 6.83 -21.38
N TRP A 857 5.47 7.26 -21.99
CA TRP A 857 5.37 7.43 -23.43
C TRP A 857 6.45 8.35 -24.01
N SER A 858 6.82 9.42 -23.29
CA SER A 858 7.89 10.33 -23.71
C SER A 858 9.28 9.67 -23.79
N LEU A 859 9.54 8.60 -23.02
CA LEU A 859 10.77 7.81 -23.08
C LEU A 859 10.82 6.92 -24.32
N PHE A 860 9.67 6.36 -24.72
CA PHE A 860 9.57 5.41 -25.82
C PHE A 860 9.41 6.10 -27.18
N LYS A 861 8.59 7.15 -27.25
CA LYS A 861 8.20 7.85 -28.49
C LYS A 861 9.36 8.17 -29.45
N PRO A 862 10.55 8.64 -29.00
CA PRO A 862 11.66 8.96 -29.90
C PRO A 862 12.20 7.76 -30.70
N PHE A 863 11.96 6.53 -30.25
CA PHE A 863 12.50 5.32 -30.86
C PHE A 863 11.44 4.48 -31.59
N VAL A 864 10.19 4.97 -31.68
CA VAL A 864 9.10 4.26 -32.36
C VAL A 864 9.13 4.58 -33.86
N GLN A 865 9.27 3.55 -34.69
CA GLN A 865 9.21 3.66 -36.15
C GLN A 865 7.75 3.61 -36.63
N GLU A 866 7.49 4.14 -37.83
CA GLU A 866 6.14 4.29 -38.38
C GLU A 866 5.35 2.96 -38.43
N LYS A 867 6.02 1.87 -38.82
CA LYS A 867 5.40 0.53 -38.90
C LYS A 867 4.93 0.04 -37.53
N LEU A 868 5.72 0.27 -36.48
CA LEU A 868 5.33 -0.12 -35.12
C LEU A 868 4.28 0.83 -34.56
N ASN A 869 4.39 2.14 -34.82
CA ASN A 869 3.42 3.14 -34.37
C ASN A 869 1.99 2.78 -34.81
N LYS A 870 1.81 2.30 -36.05
CA LYS A 870 0.51 1.83 -36.60
C LYS A 870 -0.04 0.57 -35.89
N ARG A 871 0.74 -0.08 -35.03
CA ARG A 871 0.39 -1.30 -34.30
C ARG A 871 0.30 -1.08 -32.79
N MET A 872 0.44 0.16 -32.32
CA MET A 872 0.33 0.52 -30.90
C MET A 872 -1.05 1.14 -30.64
N PHE A 873 -1.80 0.57 -29.71
CA PHE A 873 -3.18 0.94 -29.43
C PHE A 873 -3.35 1.32 -27.95
N PHE A 874 -3.96 2.47 -27.68
CA PHE A 874 -4.11 3.02 -26.33
C PHE A 874 -5.57 3.04 -25.90
N HIS A 875 -5.91 2.24 -24.88
CA HIS A 875 -7.31 1.98 -24.53
C HIS A 875 -7.85 2.77 -23.34
N GLY A 876 -6.98 3.40 -22.53
CA GLY A 876 -7.37 4.01 -21.26
C GLY A 876 -7.89 2.97 -20.27
N ASP A 877 -8.92 3.32 -19.50
CA ASP A 877 -9.59 2.48 -18.51
C ASP A 877 -10.78 1.68 -19.09
N LYS A 878 -11.07 1.82 -20.39
CA LYS A 878 -12.22 1.16 -21.05
C LYS A 878 -11.78 -0.08 -21.80
N LEU A 879 -11.87 -1.25 -21.15
CA LEU A 879 -11.57 -2.55 -21.76
C LEU A 879 -12.44 -2.87 -22.99
N SER A 880 -13.60 -2.24 -23.15
CA SER A 880 -14.41 -2.37 -24.37
C SER A 880 -13.64 -2.00 -25.64
N LYS A 881 -12.69 -1.05 -25.57
CA LYS A 881 -11.83 -0.67 -26.70
C LYS A 881 -10.79 -1.73 -27.04
N LEU A 882 -10.31 -2.47 -26.04
CA LEU A 882 -9.46 -3.63 -26.29
C LEU A 882 -10.23 -4.69 -27.10
N HIS A 883 -11.53 -4.86 -26.82
CA HIS A 883 -12.39 -5.83 -27.49
C HIS A 883 -12.61 -5.54 -28.98
N GLU A 884 -12.36 -4.31 -29.44
CA GLU A 884 -12.36 -3.95 -30.87
C GLU A 884 -11.18 -4.59 -31.63
N HIS A 885 -10.13 -5.02 -30.90
CA HIS A 885 -8.92 -5.62 -31.49
C HIS A 885 -8.71 -7.09 -31.11
N VAL A 886 -9.18 -7.51 -29.93
CA VAL A 886 -9.06 -8.88 -29.42
C VAL A 886 -10.41 -9.33 -28.89
N HIS A 887 -10.99 -10.39 -29.45
CA HIS A 887 -12.33 -10.84 -29.07
C HIS A 887 -12.41 -11.25 -27.59
N LYS A 888 -13.58 -11.06 -26.96
CA LYS A 888 -13.79 -11.35 -25.53
C LYS A 888 -13.56 -12.83 -25.21
N GLU A 889 -13.90 -13.69 -26.14
CA GLU A 889 -13.73 -15.15 -26.07
C GLU A 889 -12.26 -15.56 -26.00
N CYS A 890 -11.36 -14.69 -26.41
CA CYS A 890 -9.91 -14.90 -26.37
C CYS A 890 -9.25 -14.31 -25.11
N LEU A 891 -9.99 -13.55 -24.30
CA LEU A 891 -9.43 -12.83 -23.15
C LEU A 891 -9.87 -13.45 -21.81
N PRO A 892 -8.97 -13.46 -20.82
CA PRO A 892 -9.31 -13.76 -19.43
C PRO A 892 -10.33 -12.77 -18.84
N SER A 893 -11.14 -13.23 -17.90
CA SER A 893 -12.18 -12.41 -17.25
C SER A 893 -11.63 -11.16 -16.52
N ASN A 894 -10.42 -11.22 -15.96
CA ASN A 894 -9.74 -10.07 -15.37
C ASN A 894 -9.26 -9.02 -16.40
N TYR A 895 -9.31 -9.34 -17.70
CA TYR A 895 -9.09 -8.40 -18.82
C TYR A 895 -10.36 -8.17 -19.65
N GLY A 896 -11.54 -8.45 -19.08
CA GLY A 896 -12.84 -8.13 -19.69
C GLY A 896 -13.40 -9.20 -20.64
N GLY A 897 -12.74 -10.35 -20.74
CA GLY A 897 -13.18 -11.47 -21.58
C GLY A 897 -14.02 -12.53 -20.85
N THR A 898 -14.20 -13.68 -21.51
CA THR A 898 -15.04 -14.79 -21.00
C THR A 898 -14.25 -16.01 -20.53
N LEU A 899 -12.93 -16.02 -20.74
CA LEU A 899 -12.08 -17.11 -20.24
C LEU A 899 -11.90 -17.01 -18.72
N PRO A 900 -11.51 -18.10 -18.04
CA PRO A 900 -11.09 -18.06 -16.64
C PRO A 900 -10.11 -16.92 -16.38
N ALA A 901 -10.17 -16.33 -15.18
CA ALA A 901 -9.25 -15.26 -14.82
C ALA A 901 -7.79 -15.75 -14.97
N LEU A 902 -6.93 -14.89 -15.49
CA LEU A 902 -5.50 -15.16 -15.57
C LEU A 902 -4.95 -15.07 -14.15
N ASP A 903 -4.86 -16.23 -13.49
CA ASP A 903 -4.44 -16.40 -12.10
C ASP A 903 -3.11 -17.15 -11.95
N TYR A 904 -2.53 -17.55 -13.08
CA TYR A 904 -1.20 -18.12 -13.14
C TYR A 904 -0.13 -17.08 -13.48
N GLY A 905 1.12 -17.42 -13.17
CA GLY A 905 2.30 -16.59 -13.36
C GLY A 905 3.38 -17.26 -14.19
N GLY A 906 4.54 -16.62 -14.30
CA GLY A 906 5.73 -17.21 -14.91
C GLY A 906 6.15 -18.56 -14.29
N LYS A 907 5.68 -18.90 -13.08
CA LYS A 907 5.79 -20.25 -12.46
C LYS A 907 5.34 -21.39 -13.37
N GLN A 908 4.28 -21.21 -14.15
CA GLN A 908 3.73 -22.27 -14.99
C GLN A 908 4.40 -22.37 -16.36
N TRP A 909 5.02 -21.27 -16.80
CA TRP A 909 5.71 -21.19 -18.08
C TRP A 909 7.21 -21.49 -17.96
N TYR A 910 7.81 -21.23 -16.81
CA TYR A 910 9.25 -21.46 -16.59
C TYR A 910 9.70 -22.90 -16.89
N PRO A 911 8.97 -23.98 -16.52
CA PRO A 911 9.36 -25.36 -16.84
C PRO A 911 9.52 -25.62 -18.35
N VAL A 912 8.85 -24.84 -19.19
CA VAL A 912 8.94 -24.92 -20.65
C VAL A 912 10.30 -24.45 -21.13
N ALA A 913 10.81 -23.38 -20.53
CA ALA A 913 12.17 -22.92 -20.79
C ALA A 913 13.22 -23.98 -20.43
N GLU A 914 12.98 -24.74 -19.35
CA GLU A 914 13.85 -25.84 -18.94
C GLU A 914 13.76 -27.06 -19.88
N GLN A 915 12.60 -27.30 -20.50
CA GLN A 915 12.44 -28.37 -21.50
C GLN A 915 13.18 -28.09 -22.82
N HIS A 916 13.50 -26.82 -23.10
CA HIS A 916 14.11 -26.40 -24.37
C HIS A 916 15.53 -25.81 -24.21
N LEU A 917 16.27 -26.26 -23.18
CA LEU A 917 17.64 -25.77 -22.91
C LEU A 917 18.60 -25.98 -24.09
N ASP A 918 18.48 -27.08 -24.82
CA ASP A 918 19.37 -27.35 -25.95
C ASP A 918 19.17 -26.36 -27.10
N PHE A 919 17.92 -25.98 -27.38
CA PHE A 919 17.64 -24.91 -28.33
C PHE A 919 18.19 -23.57 -27.83
N ILE A 920 18.02 -23.25 -26.54
CA ILE A 920 18.55 -21.99 -25.98
C ILE A 920 20.08 -21.95 -26.07
N LYS A 921 20.77 -23.05 -25.79
CA LYS A 921 22.23 -23.17 -25.97
C LYS A 921 22.62 -22.97 -27.44
N LYS A 922 21.93 -23.64 -28.37
CA LYS A 922 22.11 -23.49 -29.82
C LYS A 922 21.89 -22.04 -30.26
N TRP A 923 20.86 -21.36 -29.74
CA TRP A 923 20.60 -19.95 -30.01
C TRP A 923 21.70 -19.05 -29.44
N ASN A 924 22.18 -19.33 -28.23
CA ASN A 924 23.25 -18.56 -27.58
C ASN A 924 24.60 -18.67 -28.29
N SER A 925 24.86 -19.77 -29.00
CA SER A 925 26.05 -19.90 -29.85
C SER A 925 25.93 -19.20 -31.21
N CYS A 926 24.76 -18.64 -31.53
CA CYS A 926 24.53 -17.94 -32.78
C CYS A 926 24.87 -16.44 -32.68
N GLY A 927 25.37 -15.85 -33.76
CA GLY A 927 25.64 -14.41 -33.84
C GLY A 927 26.86 -14.08 -34.67
N SER A 928 27.57 -13.03 -34.28
CA SER A 928 28.86 -12.68 -34.89
C SER A 928 29.93 -13.71 -34.50
N LYS A 929 30.78 -14.09 -35.47
CA LYS A 929 31.97 -14.91 -35.21
C LYS A 929 32.99 -14.19 -34.33
#